data_AF-A0A8J6BZX9-F1
#
_entry.id   AF-A0A8J6BZX9-F1
#
_cell.length_a   1.000
_cell.length_b   1.000
_cell.length_c   1.000
_cell.angle_alpha   90.00
_cell.angle_beta   90.00
_cell.angle_gamma   90.00
#
_symmetry.space_group_name_H-M   'P 1'
#
loop_
_entity.id
_entity.type
_entity.pdbx_description
1 polymer ?
#
loop_
_entity_poly.entity_id
_entity_poly.type
_entity_poly.pdbx_seq_one_letter_code
_entity_poly.pdbx_strand_id
1 'polypeptide(L)'
;MESVHTARPFISFHSILPMDSPPFQGKQRAPHVERTTGRTRHAHAARSSIKVASNCTNNYLEVIRFDRFGIARSGMEEVAPYGVGVTVSLRPVLLHGSLDIWIHEARNLPNMDMLAKTMVDFLGRKKKASGAMTSDPYVTVQLASATVARTYVVADDENPIWAQHFLVPVAHDAPAVHFLVKDSDIFGAELMGDVAIPAEQLESGDRIEGVYPVLEPSGKPCAPGAVLRLSVQYIPVARLTMYHHGVTPGPDFPGVPNTYFPLRRGGRVTLYQDAHVPEGSLPEIRLGNGGCYQHGQCWHDVYDAMSQARRLIYITGWSVFHTIHLVRHGGVGSSLGDLLKRKSQEGVRVLLLIWDDPTSRNILGIQMEGYMGTRDEETRRFFKHSSVQVLLCPRSAGKRHSWVKQQETGTIFTHHQKTVIVDADAGNNKRKIVAFVGGLDLCGGRYDTPRHPLFRSLQTLHKEDYYNPNFALVDDRGPREPWHDLHSKIDGPAAYDVLQNFEERWLKASKCSGAKKLTKSNNDTLLWIERIPDIVRIDEEVYSSDNDPERWDVQIFRSIDSNSVKGFPKDPRETTRKNLVCGKNVLIDMSVHTAYVNAIRGAQHFIYIENQYFLGSSFNWNSHKDVGANNLIPIEIALKIANKIYANERFSAYIVIPMWPEGNPTGAPTQRILYWQKKTMQMMYEIIHRALKEVGLDDRYEPQDYLNFFCLGNREVEDSPSASSESCSANNPQDQARKSRRFMVYVHSKGIIVDDEYVIIGSANINQRSMEGTRDTEIAMGAYQPQYTWSNMLSAPRGQIYGYRMSLWAEHIGAVEESFRCPESLECTRQVRQIGEQNWKQFASNEVTEMRGHLIKYPVSVDREGNVKPLPGFSAFPDLAGNICGTFLPIQENLTI
;
A
#
# COMPACT_ATOMS: atom_id res chain seq x y z
N MET A 1 -1.89 -31.35 -43.16
CA MET A 1 -2.29 -32.41 -44.11
C MET A 1 -3.70 -32.83 -43.70
N GLU A 2 -4.77 -32.62 -44.48
CA GLU A 2 -5.00 -31.93 -45.77
C GLU A 2 -6.43 -31.32 -45.69
N SER A 3 -6.71 -30.06 -46.06
CA SER A 3 -6.98 -29.52 -47.42
C SER A 3 -7.95 -30.39 -48.24
N VAL A 4 -9.03 -29.88 -48.85
CA VAL A 4 -9.05 -29.02 -50.05
C VAL A 4 -10.45 -28.40 -50.30
N HIS A 5 -10.46 -27.28 -51.07
CA HIS A 5 -11.49 -26.58 -51.88
C HIS A 5 -12.66 -27.40 -52.52
N THR A 6 -13.66 -26.88 -53.26
CA THR A 6 -13.79 -25.73 -54.24
C THR A 6 -15.31 -25.40 -54.42
N ALA A 7 -15.88 -24.45 -55.20
CA ALA A 7 -15.45 -23.57 -56.31
C ALA A 7 -16.30 -22.26 -56.42
N ARG A 8 -16.67 -21.83 -57.65
CA ARG A 8 -17.59 -20.74 -58.06
C ARG A 8 -18.33 -21.14 -59.37
N PRO A 9 -19.22 -20.30 -59.94
CA PRO A 9 -18.85 -19.60 -61.18
C PRO A 9 -19.20 -18.07 -61.22
N PHE A 10 -19.22 -17.43 -62.40
CA PHE A 10 -19.05 -15.97 -62.62
C PHE A 10 -19.72 -15.48 -63.94
N ILE A 11 -19.51 -14.20 -64.36
CA ILE A 11 -19.90 -13.52 -65.65
C ILE A 11 -21.36 -12.99 -65.64
N SER A 12 -21.75 -11.69 -65.75
CA SER A 12 -21.46 -10.48 -66.62
C SER A 12 -22.21 -10.49 -67.98
N PHE A 13 -22.65 -9.40 -68.64
CA PHE A 13 -22.26 -7.96 -68.74
C PHE A 13 -23.48 -7.04 -69.09
N HIS A 14 -23.42 -5.73 -68.79
CA HIS A 14 -23.53 -4.63 -69.79
C HIS A 14 -23.22 -3.23 -69.19
N SER A 15 -23.09 -2.20 -70.05
CA SER A 15 -22.58 -0.85 -69.71
C SER A 15 -23.01 0.20 -70.76
N ILE A 16 -23.02 1.50 -70.41
CA ILE A 16 -22.84 2.69 -71.30
C ILE A 16 -22.87 4.01 -70.46
N LEU A 17 -22.27 5.10 -70.98
CA LEU A 17 -22.11 6.47 -70.41
C LEU A 17 -22.77 7.51 -71.39
N PRO A 18 -22.55 8.86 -71.44
CA PRO A 18 -21.65 9.76 -70.67
C PRO A 18 -22.09 11.26 -70.40
N MET A 19 -21.19 12.03 -69.75
CA MET A 19 -20.99 13.52 -69.79
C MET A 19 -22.03 14.44 -69.07
N ASP A 20 -21.74 15.69 -68.65
CA ASP A 20 -20.57 16.60 -68.89
C ASP A 20 -20.25 17.57 -67.68
N SER A 21 -19.24 18.47 -67.80
CA SER A 21 -18.65 19.33 -66.70
C SER A 21 -18.81 20.88 -66.93
N PRO A 22 -17.88 21.89 -66.74
CA PRO A 22 -16.45 21.95 -66.29
C PRO A 22 -16.08 22.96 -65.10
N PRO A 23 -15.40 24.16 -65.19
CA PRO A 23 -14.25 24.47 -64.26
C PRO A 23 -14.00 25.93 -63.69
N PHE A 24 -12.99 26.07 -62.80
CA PHE A 24 -12.10 27.26 -62.49
C PHE A 24 -12.63 28.48 -61.68
N GLN A 25 -11.87 29.37 -60.97
CA GLN A 25 -10.48 29.52 -60.41
C GLN A 25 -10.46 30.69 -59.35
N GLY A 26 -9.42 31.09 -58.58
CA GLY A 26 -8.04 30.59 -58.31
C GLY A 26 -7.02 31.66 -57.77
N LYS A 27 -6.04 31.24 -56.92
CA LYS A 27 -4.73 31.88 -56.52
C LYS A 27 -4.58 33.03 -55.46
N GLN A 28 -3.77 32.72 -54.42
CA GLN A 28 -2.59 33.42 -53.83
C GLN A 28 -2.59 34.81 -53.09
N ARG A 29 -1.81 34.80 -51.98
CA ARG A 29 -0.91 35.84 -51.37
C ARG A 29 -1.46 36.92 -50.41
N ALA A 30 -0.56 37.33 -49.50
CA ALA A 30 -0.61 38.39 -48.48
C ALA A 30 0.21 39.64 -48.99
N PRO A 31 0.43 40.78 -48.26
CA PRO A 31 0.26 41.01 -46.80
C PRO A 31 -0.21 42.42 -46.33
N HIS A 32 -0.29 42.58 -44.99
CA HIS A 32 0.01 43.77 -44.15
C HIS A 32 -0.66 45.18 -44.31
N VAL A 33 -0.87 45.79 -43.12
CA VAL A 33 -0.65 47.21 -42.74
C VAL A 33 -1.81 48.24 -42.78
N GLU A 34 -2.15 48.68 -41.55
CA GLU A 34 -2.56 50.01 -41.05
C GLU A 34 -3.91 50.74 -41.34
N ARG A 35 -4.53 51.13 -40.20
CA ARG A 35 -5.03 52.48 -39.81
C ARG A 35 -6.44 53.04 -40.17
N THR A 36 -7.21 53.17 -39.08
CA THR A 36 -7.85 54.40 -38.55
C THR A 36 -9.25 54.86 -38.96
N THR A 37 -9.90 55.51 -37.98
CA THR A 37 -11.24 56.16 -37.99
C THR A 37 -12.42 55.18 -38.13
N GLY A 38 -13.58 55.38 -37.49
CA GLY A 38 -14.11 56.52 -36.73
C GLY A 38 -15.45 56.96 -37.35
N ARG A 39 -16.51 57.34 -36.61
CA ARG A 39 -16.58 57.79 -35.21
C ARG A 39 -18.04 57.83 -34.69
N THR A 40 -18.20 58.12 -33.38
CA THR A 40 -19.42 58.66 -32.71
C THR A 40 -20.60 57.67 -32.53
N ARG A 41 -21.65 57.91 -31.70
CA ARG A 41 -22.10 59.11 -30.94
C ARG A 41 -22.64 58.76 -29.52
N HIS A 42 -22.31 59.60 -28.54
CA HIS A 42 -23.12 60.18 -27.41
C HIS A 42 -24.24 59.40 -26.67
N ALA A 43 -24.55 59.66 -25.37
CA ALA A 43 -23.92 60.45 -24.28
C ALA A 43 -24.62 60.23 -22.90
N HIS A 44 -24.18 60.96 -21.86
CA HIS A 44 -24.60 60.98 -20.43
C HIS A 44 -24.06 59.80 -19.57
N ALA A 45 -23.40 59.94 -18.40
CA ALA A 45 -23.35 60.92 -17.29
C ALA A 45 -24.41 60.64 -16.18
N ALA A 46 -24.13 60.69 -14.86
CA ALA A 46 -22.96 61.18 -14.11
C ALA A 46 -22.83 60.52 -12.71
N ARG A 47 -21.90 61.05 -11.87
CA ARG A 47 -21.63 60.77 -10.41
C ARG A 47 -20.86 59.47 -10.08
N SER A 48 -20.11 59.38 -8.96
CA SER A 48 -19.16 60.31 -8.30
C SER A 48 -18.46 59.57 -7.14
N SER A 49 -17.14 59.68 -7.03
CA SER A 49 -16.25 58.87 -6.17
C SER A 49 -16.15 59.26 -4.68
N ILE A 50 -15.89 58.25 -3.84
CA ILE A 50 -15.11 58.30 -2.58
C ILE A 50 -14.28 56.99 -2.57
N LYS A 51 -12.92 56.96 -2.60
CA LYS A 51 -11.92 57.20 -1.51
C LYS A 51 -12.05 56.16 -0.36
N VAL A 52 -11.01 55.62 0.29
CA VAL A 52 -9.54 55.81 0.35
C VAL A 52 -8.90 54.42 0.56
N ALA A 53 -7.66 54.05 0.20
CA ALA A 53 -6.72 54.34 -0.90
C ALA A 53 -5.49 53.39 -0.72
N SER A 54 -4.48 53.44 -1.59
CA SER A 54 -3.20 52.73 -1.43
C SER A 54 -2.01 53.55 -1.92
N ASN A 55 -0.86 53.45 -1.26
CA ASN A 55 0.47 53.70 -1.87
C ASN A 55 1.61 53.24 -0.96
N CYS A 56 2.58 52.55 -1.55
CA CYS A 56 3.87 52.24 -0.93
C CYS A 56 4.90 53.31 -1.32
N THR A 57 5.99 53.44 -0.54
CA THR A 57 7.25 54.01 -1.05
C THR A 57 8.43 53.15 -0.59
N ASN A 58 9.36 52.94 -1.51
CA ASN A 58 10.52 52.07 -1.38
C ASN A 58 11.48 52.49 -0.24
N ASN A 59 12.33 51.56 0.19
CA ASN A 59 13.78 51.77 0.11
C ASN A 59 14.54 50.44 0.12
N TYR A 60 15.29 50.18 -0.96
CA TYR A 60 16.26 49.09 -1.10
C TYR A 60 17.30 49.52 -2.14
N LEU A 61 18.56 49.70 -1.75
CA LEU A 61 19.76 49.63 -2.59
C LEU A 61 21.03 49.88 -1.75
N GLU A 62 22.18 49.52 -2.33
CA GLU A 62 23.55 49.70 -1.83
C GLU A 62 23.98 48.85 -0.60
N VAL A 63 25.20 48.30 -0.52
CA VAL A 63 26.25 48.18 -1.55
C VAL A 63 27.07 46.89 -1.34
N ILE A 64 27.54 46.28 -2.42
CA ILE A 64 28.47 45.14 -2.36
C ILE A 64 29.90 45.65 -2.14
N ARG A 65 30.60 45.11 -1.14
CA ARG A 65 32.07 45.13 -1.10
C ARG A 65 32.61 43.74 -0.80
N PHE A 66 33.53 43.29 -1.65
CA PHE A 66 34.51 42.27 -1.31
C PHE A 66 35.59 42.91 -0.44
N ASP A 67 36.01 42.22 0.60
CA ASP A 67 37.37 42.36 1.12
C ASP A 67 37.95 40.96 1.40
N ARG A 68 39.13 40.71 0.84
CA ARG A 68 39.98 39.55 1.18
C ARG A 68 41.19 40.09 1.91
N PHE A 69 41.38 39.70 3.17
CA PHE A 69 42.67 39.22 3.70
C PHE A 69 42.41 38.61 5.08
N GLY A 70 42.95 37.41 5.32
CA GLY A 70 42.64 36.61 6.51
C GLY A 70 43.78 36.52 7.52
N ILE A 71 43.43 36.13 8.75
CA ILE A 71 44.36 35.60 9.75
C ILE A 71 43.79 34.26 10.22
N ALA A 72 44.59 33.21 10.21
CA ALA A 72 44.18 31.91 10.74
C ALA A 72 44.12 31.96 12.27
N ARG A 73 43.00 31.53 12.84
CA ARG A 73 42.89 31.13 14.26
C ARG A 73 42.17 29.79 14.33
N SER A 74 42.73 28.86 15.10
CA SER A 74 42.09 27.59 15.45
C SER A 74 40.95 27.86 16.43
N GLY A 75 39.73 27.99 15.90
CA GLY A 75 38.52 28.04 16.72
C GLY A 75 38.22 26.68 17.31
N MET A 76 37.97 26.62 18.62
CA MET A 76 37.19 25.52 19.19
C MET A 76 35.76 25.65 18.65
N GLU A 77 35.15 24.55 18.22
CA GLU A 77 33.70 24.53 18.00
C GLU A 77 33.02 24.69 19.37
N GLU A 78 32.24 25.77 19.55
CA GLU A 78 31.51 25.99 20.81
C GLU A 78 30.45 24.91 20.99
N VAL A 79 30.58 24.11 22.05
CA VAL A 79 29.53 23.17 22.48
C VAL A 79 28.32 23.99 22.90
N ALA A 80 27.14 23.66 22.37
CA ALA A 80 25.93 24.42 22.65
C ALA A 80 25.66 24.52 24.16
N PRO A 81 25.42 25.73 24.72
CA PRO A 81 25.30 25.93 26.17
C PRO A 81 23.98 25.35 26.71
N TYR A 82 23.99 24.06 27.03
CA TYR A 82 22.84 23.39 27.61
C TYR A 82 22.61 23.85 29.06
N GLY A 83 21.36 24.18 29.39
CA GLY A 83 20.97 24.56 30.75
C GLY A 83 21.18 23.41 31.72
N VAL A 84 22.07 23.58 32.70
CA VAL A 84 22.42 22.55 33.67
C VAL A 84 21.23 22.26 34.59
N GLY A 85 20.72 21.03 34.55
CA GLY A 85 20.02 20.40 35.68
C GLY A 85 18.69 21.03 36.09
N VAL A 86 17.74 21.20 35.15
CA VAL A 86 16.33 21.40 35.51
C VAL A 86 15.48 20.32 34.85
N THR A 87 14.82 19.50 35.67
CA THR A 87 13.74 18.59 35.24
C THR A 87 12.47 19.39 34.94
N VAL A 88 12.53 20.21 33.89
CA VAL A 88 11.33 20.83 33.31
C VAL A 88 10.44 19.71 32.81
N SER A 89 9.18 19.68 33.25
CA SER A 89 8.17 18.80 32.71
C SER A 89 7.77 19.30 31.32
N LEU A 90 8.63 19.05 30.33
CA LEU A 90 8.41 19.39 28.91
C LEU A 90 7.02 18.92 28.48
N ARG A 91 6.24 19.83 27.88
CA ARG A 91 4.89 19.54 27.43
C ARG A 91 4.97 18.67 26.16
N PRO A 92 4.22 17.57 26.05
CA PRO A 92 4.09 16.86 24.79
C PRO A 92 3.50 17.77 23.71
N VAL A 93 4.19 17.86 22.58
CA VAL A 93 3.80 18.60 21.37
C VAL A 93 3.43 17.60 20.29
N LEU A 94 2.35 17.86 19.55
CA LEU A 94 1.95 17.07 18.40
C LEU A 94 2.79 17.43 17.17
N LEU A 95 3.85 16.66 16.93
CA LEU A 95 4.64 16.79 15.72
C LEU A 95 3.94 16.04 14.56
N HIS A 96 3.02 16.73 13.87
CA HIS A 96 2.34 16.25 12.67
C HIS A 96 2.90 16.92 11.40
N GLY A 97 3.59 16.15 10.56
CA GLY A 97 4.33 16.69 9.41
C GLY A 97 5.54 15.82 9.08
N SER A 98 6.68 16.44 8.79
CA SER A 98 7.93 15.72 8.52
C SER A 98 9.08 16.29 9.35
N LEU A 99 10.02 15.44 9.75
CA LEU A 99 11.32 15.88 10.26
C LEU A 99 12.36 15.74 9.14
N ASP A 100 13.00 16.84 8.76
CA ASP A 100 14.26 16.82 8.01
C ASP A 100 15.40 16.69 9.02
N ILE A 101 16.23 15.66 8.86
CA ILE A 101 17.24 15.26 9.84
C ILE A 101 18.56 14.98 9.13
N TRP A 102 19.63 15.60 9.60
CA TRP A 102 21.01 15.20 9.28
C TRP A 102 21.74 14.73 10.53
N ILE A 103 22.38 13.56 10.42
CA ILE A 103 23.28 13.02 11.44
C ILE A 103 24.67 12.99 10.81
N HIS A 104 25.56 13.88 11.26
CA HIS A 104 26.83 14.14 10.59
C HIS A 104 27.94 13.21 11.10
N GLU A 105 28.33 13.38 12.36
CA GLU A 105 29.43 12.67 13.00
C GLU A 105 29.22 12.60 14.51
N ALA A 106 29.87 11.65 15.17
CA ALA A 106 30.14 11.71 16.60
C ALA A 106 31.64 11.67 16.86
N ARG A 107 32.08 12.15 18.02
CA ARG A 107 33.50 12.20 18.41
C ARG A 107 33.68 11.79 19.87
N ASN A 108 34.79 11.11 20.17
CA ASN A 108 35.15 10.58 21.49
C ASN A 108 34.06 9.69 22.14
N LEU A 109 33.47 8.76 21.37
CA LEU A 109 32.52 7.78 21.93
C LEU A 109 33.23 6.75 22.84
N PRO A 110 32.55 6.20 23.87
CA PRO A 110 33.12 5.16 24.72
C PRO A 110 33.31 3.84 23.97
N ASN A 111 34.38 3.12 24.30
CA ASN A 111 34.67 1.78 23.77
C ASN A 111 33.96 0.69 24.58
N MET A 112 32.82 0.21 24.09
CA MET A 112 31.99 -0.79 24.79
C MET A 112 32.53 -2.23 24.60
N ASP A 113 33.15 -2.52 23.45
CA ASP A 113 33.64 -3.86 23.08
C ASP A 113 34.72 -4.40 24.05
N MET A 114 35.42 -3.52 24.78
CA MET A 114 36.32 -3.90 25.88
C MET A 114 35.61 -4.44 27.13
N LEU A 115 34.38 -4.01 27.42
CA LEU A 115 33.56 -4.57 28.52
C LEU A 115 33.07 -5.97 28.15
N ALA A 116 32.62 -6.15 26.91
CA ALA A 116 32.22 -7.45 26.38
C ALA A 116 33.36 -8.49 26.44
N LYS A 117 34.58 -8.11 26.02
CA LYS A 117 35.79 -8.96 26.17
C LYS A 117 36.02 -9.40 27.62
N THR A 118 35.85 -8.49 28.58
CA THR A 118 36.10 -8.76 30.01
C THR A 118 35.20 -9.87 30.55
N MET A 119 33.93 -9.94 30.13
CA MET A 119 33.04 -11.06 30.46
C MET A 119 33.39 -12.36 29.72
N VAL A 120 33.83 -12.28 28.45
CA VAL A 120 34.19 -13.46 27.64
C VAL A 120 35.47 -14.15 28.15
N ASP A 121 36.47 -13.39 28.58
CA ASP A 121 37.70 -13.95 29.18
C ASP A 121 37.42 -14.58 30.56
N PHE A 122 36.46 -14.05 31.33
CA PHE A 122 36.00 -14.68 32.59
C PHE A 122 35.34 -16.05 32.35
N LEU A 123 34.76 -16.27 31.16
CA LEU A 123 34.20 -17.55 30.70
C LEU A 123 35.22 -18.45 29.97
N GLY A 124 36.51 -18.14 30.06
CA GLY A 124 37.62 -19.08 29.81
C GLY A 124 37.93 -19.43 28.35
N ARG A 125 37.28 -18.80 27.35
CA ARG A 125 37.49 -19.11 25.92
C ARG A 125 38.48 -18.17 25.23
N LYS A 126 39.75 -18.23 25.64
CA LYS A 126 40.85 -17.53 24.95
C LYS A 126 40.95 -17.91 23.47
N LYS A 127 40.59 -16.97 22.59
CA LYS A 127 41.05 -16.92 21.19
C LYS A 127 41.94 -15.70 21.01
N LYS A 128 43.10 -15.88 20.36
CA LYS A 128 43.91 -14.75 19.88
C LYS A 128 43.16 -14.04 18.75
N ALA A 129 42.64 -12.85 19.02
CA ALA A 129 42.28 -11.87 17.99
C ALA A 129 43.39 -10.81 17.93
N SER A 130 43.90 -10.51 16.73
CA SER A 130 44.98 -9.56 16.51
C SER A 130 44.43 -8.31 15.83
N GLY A 131 44.01 -7.34 16.65
CA GLY A 131 43.48 -6.05 16.24
C GLY A 131 42.93 -5.33 17.47
N ALA A 132 43.02 -4.00 17.49
CA ALA A 132 42.21 -3.21 18.41
C ALA A 132 40.80 -3.19 17.83
N MET A 133 39.92 -4.03 18.38
CA MET A 133 38.48 -3.89 18.13
C MET A 133 37.95 -2.75 18.98
N THR A 134 37.12 -1.90 18.39
CA THR A 134 36.47 -0.78 19.07
C THR A 134 34.98 -0.81 18.74
N SER A 135 34.21 0.17 19.21
CA SER A 135 32.76 0.15 19.06
C SER A 135 32.28 0.17 17.58
N ASP A 136 31.09 -0.39 17.34
CA ASP A 136 30.34 -0.39 16.07
C ASP A 136 29.14 0.59 16.15
N PRO A 137 29.35 1.92 16.24
CA PRO A 137 28.29 2.86 16.58
C PRO A 137 27.29 3.15 15.44
N TYR A 138 26.05 3.42 15.86
CA TYR A 138 24.98 3.99 15.04
C TYR A 138 24.04 4.84 15.90
N VAL A 139 23.19 5.64 15.25
CA VAL A 139 22.18 6.47 15.92
C VAL A 139 20.78 5.98 15.55
N THR A 140 19.84 6.02 16.50
CA THR A 140 18.40 5.86 16.26
C THR A 140 17.65 7.09 16.74
N VAL A 141 16.81 7.66 15.87
CA VAL A 141 15.91 8.76 16.22
C VAL A 141 14.60 8.19 16.73
N GLN A 142 14.15 8.62 17.91
CA GLN A 142 12.91 8.17 18.53
C GLN A 142 11.99 9.33 18.94
N LEU A 143 10.68 9.12 18.75
CA LEU A 143 9.59 9.96 19.24
C LEU A 143 8.55 9.04 19.90
N ALA A 144 8.07 9.38 21.11
CA ALA A 144 7.00 8.62 21.78
C ALA A 144 7.23 7.08 21.82
N SER A 145 8.47 6.64 22.04
CA SER A 145 9.00 5.25 21.92
C SER A 145 9.08 4.64 20.51
N ALA A 146 8.40 5.20 19.50
CA ALA A 146 8.56 4.79 18.11
C ALA A 146 9.94 5.21 17.56
N THR A 147 10.61 4.31 16.85
CA THR A 147 11.85 4.63 16.12
C THR A 147 11.52 5.06 14.71
N VAL A 148 11.82 6.32 14.36
CA VAL A 148 11.44 6.92 13.07
C VAL A 148 12.59 6.93 12.05
N ALA A 149 13.84 6.97 12.51
CA ALA A 149 15.03 6.92 11.67
C ALA A 149 16.18 6.18 12.34
N ARG A 150 17.13 5.69 11.55
CA ARG A 150 18.31 4.95 12.00
C ARG A 150 19.46 5.12 11.00
N THR A 151 20.67 5.39 11.48
CA THR A 151 21.86 5.41 10.62
C THR A 151 22.41 4.03 10.30
N TYR A 152 23.26 3.96 9.29
CA TYR A 152 24.13 2.79 9.11
C TYR A 152 25.10 2.63 10.29
N VAL A 153 25.53 1.40 10.52
CA VAL A 153 26.57 1.07 11.49
C VAL A 153 27.92 1.41 10.88
N VAL A 154 28.69 2.29 11.53
CA VAL A 154 30.14 2.40 11.31
C VAL A 154 30.78 1.30 12.15
N ALA A 155 31.84 0.67 11.66
CA ALA A 155 32.49 -0.45 12.34
C ALA A 155 33.90 -0.08 12.79
N ASP A 156 34.28 -0.52 14.00
CA ASP A 156 35.56 -0.21 14.64
C ASP A 156 35.95 1.29 14.62
N ASP A 157 35.05 2.20 15.05
CA ASP A 157 35.31 3.65 15.06
C ASP A 157 34.66 4.41 16.24
N GLU A 158 35.49 5.01 17.10
CA GLU A 158 35.07 5.87 18.22
C GLU A 158 34.74 7.33 17.79
N ASN A 159 34.98 7.69 16.53
CA ASN A 159 34.72 9.01 15.95
C ASN A 159 33.94 8.91 14.61
N PRO A 160 32.78 8.21 14.60
CA PRO A 160 32.11 7.78 13.38
C PRO A 160 31.53 8.95 12.55
N ILE A 161 31.67 8.86 11.23
CA ILE A 161 31.06 9.79 10.27
C ILE A 161 29.92 9.08 9.52
N TRP A 162 28.69 9.52 9.76
CA TRP A 162 27.49 9.01 9.06
C TRP A 162 27.08 9.88 7.87
N ALA A 163 27.21 11.21 7.98
CA ALA A 163 26.82 12.19 6.97
C ALA A 163 25.45 11.89 6.30
N GLN A 164 24.49 11.38 7.08
CA GLN A 164 23.27 10.76 6.56
C GLN A 164 22.05 11.66 6.75
N HIS A 165 21.26 11.80 5.68
CA HIS A 165 20.01 12.55 5.63
C HIS A 165 18.79 11.63 5.76
N PHE A 166 17.75 12.13 6.41
CA PHE A 166 16.43 11.52 6.46
C PHE A 166 15.35 12.62 6.37
N LEU A 167 14.32 12.40 5.56
CA LEU A 167 13.07 13.15 5.62
C LEU A 167 11.96 12.17 6.01
N VAL A 168 11.59 12.16 7.31
CA VAL A 168 10.68 11.15 7.86
C VAL A 168 9.32 11.75 8.23
N PRO A 169 8.19 11.11 7.86
CA PRO A 169 6.87 11.55 8.30
C PRO A 169 6.72 11.27 9.81
N VAL A 170 6.12 12.22 10.52
CA VAL A 170 5.79 12.13 11.94
C VAL A 170 4.34 12.54 12.19
N ALA A 171 3.72 11.88 13.17
CA ALA A 171 2.39 12.14 13.70
C ALA A 171 2.37 11.74 15.19
N HIS A 172 3.27 12.32 16.00
CA HIS A 172 3.54 11.86 17.36
C HIS A 172 3.37 13.00 18.39
N ASP A 173 2.62 12.74 19.46
CA ASP A 173 2.66 13.54 20.69
C ASP A 173 3.96 13.21 21.44
N ALA A 174 4.94 14.12 21.46
CA ALA A 174 6.25 13.89 22.07
C ALA A 174 6.79 15.12 22.82
N PRO A 175 7.46 14.97 23.97
CA PRO A 175 8.12 16.08 24.67
C PRO A 175 9.49 16.44 24.05
N ALA A 176 10.13 15.48 23.37
CA ALA A 176 11.43 15.64 22.72
C ALA A 176 11.61 14.63 21.57
N VAL A 177 12.53 14.94 20.66
CA VAL A 177 13.09 14.02 19.68
C VAL A 177 14.43 13.51 20.23
N HIS A 178 14.53 12.19 20.44
CA HIS A 178 15.69 11.56 21.07
C HIS A 178 16.63 10.97 20.00
N PHE A 179 17.93 11.27 20.09
CA PHE A 179 18.98 10.80 19.19
C PHE A 179 19.89 9.82 19.95
N LEU A 180 19.42 8.58 20.10
CA LEU A 180 20.09 7.56 20.89
C LEU A 180 21.29 6.98 20.13
N VAL A 181 22.50 7.20 20.64
CA VAL A 181 23.76 6.63 20.16
C VAL A 181 23.94 5.24 20.78
N LYS A 182 24.17 4.23 19.93
CA LYS A 182 24.14 2.81 20.30
C LYS A 182 25.26 2.02 19.65
N ASP A 183 25.75 1.00 20.35
CA ASP A 183 26.67 0.00 19.80
C ASP A 183 25.91 -1.17 19.13
N SER A 184 26.56 -1.87 18.19
CA SER A 184 25.91 -2.84 17.29
C SER A 184 26.34 -4.30 17.47
N ASP A 185 26.77 -4.67 18.67
CA ASP A 185 27.16 -6.01 19.14
C ASP A 185 26.47 -7.23 18.49
N ILE A 186 27.22 -8.34 18.52
CA ILE A 186 26.74 -9.69 18.19
C ILE A 186 25.61 -10.13 19.15
N PHE A 187 25.67 -9.72 20.43
CA PHE A 187 24.75 -10.16 21.47
C PHE A 187 23.54 -9.24 21.70
N GLY A 188 23.60 -7.98 21.25
CA GLY A 188 22.54 -7.01 21.54
C GLY A 188 22.66 -5.71 20.74
N ALA A 189 22.25 -4.61 21.35
CA ALA A 189 22.70 -3.28 21.00
C ALA A 189 22.73 -2.49 22.30
N GLU A 190 23.92 -2.05 22.73
CA GLU A 190 24.07 -1.31 23.97
C GLU A 190 23.82 0.19 23.75
N LEU A 191 23.31 0.89 24.76
CA LEU A 191 23.07 2.34 24.69
C LEU A 191 24.29 3.07 25.22
N MET A 192 24.99 3.81 24.35
CA MET A 192 26.08 4.70 24.78
C MET A 192 25.53 5.98 25.41
N GLY A 193 24.42 6.51 24.89
CA GLY A 193 23.75 7.69 25.42
C GLY A 193 22.74 8.31 24.46
N ASP A 194 22.25 9.49 24.82
CA ASP A 194 21.19 10.23 24.15
C ASP A 194 21.58 11.69 23.90
N VAL A 195 20.96 12.28 22.88
CA VAL A 195 20.83 13.73 22.70
C VAL A 195 19.35 14.01 22.47
N ALA A 196 18.69 14.64 23.43
CA ALA A 196 17.27 14.96 23.35
C ALA A 196 17.06 16.42 22.92
N ILE A 197 16.38 16.65 21.80
CA ILE A 197 15.97 17.99 21.33
C ILE A 197 14.50 18.21 21.73
N PRO A 198 14.18 19.18 22.62
CA PRO A 198 12.81 19.42 23.06
C PRO A 198 11.87 19.75 21.90
N ALA A 199 10.67 19.15 21.88
CA ALA A 199 9.72 19.31 20.78
C ALA A 199 9.18 20.74 20.67
N GLU A 200 9.04 21.43 21.81
CA GLU A 200 8.70 22.87 21.91
C GLU A 200 9.68 23.77 21.11
N GLN A 201 10.96 23.38 20.99
CA GLN A 201 11.95 24.14 20.21
C GLN A 201 11.80 23.93 18.70
N LEU A 202 11.11 22.88 18.27
CA LEU A 202 10.87 22.56 16.86
C LEU A 202 9.60 23.23 16.30
N GLU A 203 8.71 23.75 17.15
CA GLU A 203 7.39 24.28 16.74
C GLU A 203 7.47 25.50 15.79
N SER A 204 8.53 26.32 15.85
CA SER A 204 8.74 27.41 14.88
C SER A 204 8.98 26.89 13.45
N GLY A 205 9.50 25.67 13.33
CA GLY A 205 9.99 25.07 12.10
C GLY A 205 11.31 25.68 11.63
N ASP A 206 12.09 26.28 12.53
CA ASP A 206 13.49 26.64 12.29
C ASP A 206 14.38 25.38 12.27
N ARG A 207 15.54 25.48 11.60
CA ARG A 207 16.53 24.40 11.58
C ARG A 207 17.50 24.52 12.75
N ILE A 208 17.39 23.60 13.70
CA ILE A 208 18.33 23.43 14.81
C ILE A 208 19.55 22.66 14.27
N GLU A 209 20.74 23.27 14.25
CA GLU A 209 22.03 22.62 13.94
C GLU A 209 23.02 22.86 15.09
N GLY A 210 23.82 21.86 15.46
CA GLY A 210 24.83 22.04 16.49
C GLY A 210 25.64 20.79 16.83
N VAL A 211 26.53 20.96 17.82
CA VAL A 211 27.33 19.90 18.43
C VAL A 211 26.86 19.74 19.90
N TYR A 212 26.34 18.57 20.22
CA TYR A 212 25.67 18.28 21.50
C TYR A 212 26.43 17.21 22.29
N PRO A 213 26.54 17.32 23.63
CA PRO A 213 27.13 16.27 24.46
C PRO A 213 26.24 15.02 24.46
N VAL A 214 26.82 13.83 24.28
CA VAL A 214 26.08 12.57 24.37
C VAL A 214 25.95 12.17 25.84
N LEU A 215 24.72 12.11 26.34
CA LEU A 215 24.44 11.94 27.77
C LEU A 215 23.95 10.54 28.12
N GLU A 216 24.43 9.98 29.23
CA GLU A 216 23.84 8.83 29.90
C GLU A 216 22.42 9.15 30.43
N PRO A 217 21.60 8.14 30.75
CA PRO A 217 20.41 8.29 31.60
C PRO A 217 20.69 8.94 32.98
N SER A 218 21.96 9.02 33.40
CA SER A 218 22.38 9.74 34.62
C SER A 218 22.46 11.27 34.45
N GLY A 219 22.30 11.79 33.23
CA GLY A 219 22.48 13.20 32.87
C GLY A 219 23.93 13.63 32.71
N LYS A 220 24.90 12.71 32.79
CA LYS A 220 26.34 12.96 32.59
C LYS A 220 26.78 12.61 31.17
N PRO A 221 27.84 13.24 30.61
CA PRO A 221 28.44 12.79 29.36
C PRO A 221 28.95 11.34 29.47
N CYS A 222 28.68 10.51 28.47
CA CYS A 222 29.04 9.08 28.49
C CYS A 222 30.55 8.81 28.38
N ALA A 223 31.30 9.74 27.78
CA ALA A 223 32.75 9.80 27.88
C ALA A 223 33.24 11.27 27.85
N PRO A 224 34.48 11.56 28.32
CA PRO A 224 35.03 12.92 28.30
C PRO A 224 35.15 13.45 26.86
N GLY A 225 34.36 14.49 26.54
CA GLY A 225 34.31 15.07 25.20
C GLY A 225 33.45 14.30 24.20
N ALA A 226 32.63 13.34 24.64
CA ALA A 226 31.68 12.62 23.81
C ALA A 226 30.60 13.57 23.25
N VAL A 227 30.59 13.76 21.93
CA VAL A 227 29.66 14.68 21.25
C VAL A 227 29.07 14.08 19.98
N LEU A 228 27.86 14.50 19.64
CA LEU A 228 27.14 14.19 18.41
C LEU A 228 26.84 15.49 17.65
N ARG A 229 27.23 15.58 16.38
CA ARG A 229 26.89 16.67 15.48
C ARG A 229 25.67 16.30 14.64
N LEU A 230 24.60 17.08 14.76
CA LEU A 230 23.34 16.85 14.06
C LEU A 230 22.69 18.16 13.62
N SER A 231 21.73 18.06 12.70
CA SER A 231 20.70 19.07 12.54
C SER A 231 19.32 18.43 12.37
N VAL A 232 18.29 19.13 12.82
CA VAL A 232 16.89 18.74 12.70
C VAL A 232 16.02 19.97 12.44
N GLN A 233 15.05 19.83 11.54
CA GLN A 233 14.03 20.82 11.25
C GLN A 233 12.67 20.13 11.17
N TYR A 234 11.67 20.68 11.86
CA TYR A 234 10.28 20.24 11.72
C TYR A 234 9.60 21.03 10.60
N ILE A 235 8.94 20.30 9.70
CA ILE A 235 8.14 20.82 8.61
C ILE A 235 6.69 20.44 8.91
N PRO A 236 5.86 21.34 9.47
CA PRO A 236 4.45 21.09 9.75
C PRO A 236 3.71 20.64 8.50
N VAL A 237 2.72 19.76 8.64
CA VAL A 237 1.99 19.18 7.50
C VAL A 237 1.37 20.26 6.59
N ALA A 238 0.92 21.38 7.17
CA ALA A 238 0.37 22.53 6.46
C ALA A 238 1.40 23.37 5.65
N ARG A 239 2.70 23.08 5.74
CA ARG A 239 3.75 23.64 4.85
C ARG A 239 4.09 22.74 3.66
N LEU A 240 3.48 21.54 3.55
CA LEU A 240 3.70 20.62 2.42
C LEU A 240 2.77 20.99 1.26
N THR A 241 3.30 21.25 0.05
CA THR A 241 2.53 21.72 -1.12
C THR A 241 1.29 20.87 -1.44
N MET A 242 1.46 19.55 -1.39
CA MET A 242 0.42 18.54 -1.60
C MET A 242 -0.75 18.62 -0.59
N TYR A 243 -0.53 19.14 0.62
CA TYR A 243 -1.53 19.11 1.69
C TYR A 243 -2.74 20.01 1.43
N HIS A 244 -2.63 20.96 0.50
CA HIS A 244 -3.69 21.92 0.14
C HIS A 244 -4.33 21.65 -1.23
N HIS A 245 -3.76 20.74 -2.03
CA HIS A 245 -4.04 20.67 -3.47
C HIS A 245 -4.25 19.26 -4.04
N GLY A 246 -4.22 18.22 -3.19
CA GLY A 246 -4.41 16.83 -3.65
C GLY A 246 -3.33 16.41 -4.65
N VAL A 247 -3.75 15.80 -5.76
CA VAL A 247 -2.91 15.57 -6.94
C VAL A 247 -2.79 16.85 -7.76
N THR A 248 -1.58 17.39 -7.84
CA THR A 248 -1.23 18.49 -8.75
C THR A 248 -0.46 17.93 -9.96
N PRO A 249 -1.11 17.54 -11.07
CA PRO A 249 -0.42 16.98 -12.23
C PRO A 249 0.35 18.07 -12.98
N GLY A 250 1.52 17.73 -13.51
CA GLY A 250 2.31 18.66 -14.30
C GLY A 250 3.74 18.16 -14.54
N PRO A 251 4.55 18.91 -15.32
CA PRO A 251 5.95 18.56 -15.56
C PRO A 251 6.76 18.51 -14.26
N ASP A 252 6.45 19.38 -13.31
CA ASP A 252 7.17 19.55 -12.04
C ASP A 252 6.68 18.64 -10.90
N PHE A 253 5.65 17.82 -11.12
CA PHE A 253 5.15 16.87 -10.11
C PHE A 253 5.91 15.54 -10.18
N PRO A 254 6.71 15.17 -9.16
CA PRO A 254 7.56 13.98 -9.20
C PRO A 254 6.81 12.69 -8.82
N GLY A 255 5.53 12.77 -8.45
CA GLY A 255 4.81 11.73 -7.73
C GLY A 255 5.07 11.81 -6.22
N VAL A 256 4.89 10.68 -5.53
CA VAL A 256 5.28 10.52 -4.13
C VAL A 256 6.80 10.67 -4.04
N PRO A 257 7.32 11.60 -3.22
CA PRO A 257 8.75 11.83 -3.08
C PRO A 257 9.43 10.69 -2.31
N ASN A 258 10.75 10.58 -2.49
CA ASN A 258 11.62 9.68 -1.74
C ASN A 258 11.22 8.19 -1.80
N THR A 259 11.05 7.66 -3.02
CA THR A 259 10.76 6.23 -3.29
C THR A 259 11.83 5.57 -4.17
N TYR A 260 11.82 4.24 -4.26
CA TYR A 260 12.79 3.50 -5.10
C TYR A 260 12.50 3.62 -6.61
N PHE A 261 11.23 3.54 -7.00
CA PHE A 261 10.77 3.77 -8.37
C PHE A 261 10.17 5.19 -8.51
N PRO A 262 10.43 5.90 -9.61
CA PRO A 262 9.86 7.22 -9.89
C PRO A 262 8.42 7.11 -10.40
N LEU A 263 7.69 8.23 -10.42
CA LEU A 263 6.46 8.32 -11.19
C LEU A 263 6.75 8.07 -12.68
N ARG A 264 6.01 7.14 -13.28
CA ARG A 264 5.99 6.91 -14.73
C ARG A 264 4.79 7.63 -15.33
N ARG A 265 5.02 8.34 -16.44
CA ARG A 265 3.99 9.12 -17.11
C ARG A 265 3.50 8.44 -18.38
N GLY A 266 2.20 8.45 -18.60
CA GLY A 266 1.56 7.80 -19.75
C GLY A 266 1.29 6.30 -19.55
N GLY A 267 0.38 5.78 -20.37
CA GLY A 267 -0.11 4.40 -20.31
C GLY A 267 -1.60 4.31 -20.00
N ARG A 268 -2.04 3.13 -19.55
CA ARG A 268 -3.39 2.79 -19.10
C ARG A 268 -3.33 1.95 -17.83
N VAL A 269 -4.31 2.16 -16.95
CA VAL A 269 -4.62 1.23 -15.85
C VAL A 269 -6.04 0.69 -16.07
N THR A 270 -6.21 -0.63 -15.94
CA THR A 270 -7.53 -1.25 -15.73
C THR A 270 -7.65 -1.59 -14.26
N LEU A 271 -8.75 -1.16 -13.64
CA LEU A 271 -9.08 -1.47 -12.24
C LEU A 271 -10.06 -2.66 -12.22
N TYR A 272 -9.82 -3.63 -11.35
CA TYR A 272 -10.66 -4.81 -11.17
C TYR A 272 -11.22 -4.87 -9.75
N GLN A 273 -12.50 -5.17 -9.67
CA GLN A 273 -13.15 -5.69 -8.46
C GLN A 273 -13.39 -7.18 -8.71
N ASP A 274 -13.06 -8.01 -7.73
CA ASP A 274 -13.08 -9.47 -7.78
C ASP A 274 -12.25 -10.09 -8.91
N ALA A 275 -12.31 -11.43 -9.00
CA ALA A 275 -11.72 -12.17 -10.11
C ALA A 275 -12.48 -11.95 -11.43
N HIS A 276 -13.80 -11.75 -11.38
CA HIS A 276 -14.64 -11.61 -12.56
C HIS A 276 -15.93 -10.82 -12.30
N VAL A 277 -16.17 -9.73 -13.04
CA VAL A 277 -17.49 -9.08 -13.12
C VAL A 277 -18.24 -9.59 -14.36
N PRO A 278 -19.36 -10.32 -14.21
CA PRO A 278 -20.17 -10.72 -15.36
C PRO A 278 -20.82 -9.52 -16.05
N GLU A 279 -20.91 -9.56 -17.38
CA GLU A 279 -21.54 -8.49 -18.17
C GLU A 279 -23.00 -8.25 -17.73
N GLY A 280 -23.39 -6.98 -17.56
CA GLY A 280 -24.74 -6.60 -17.10
C GLY A 280 -25.09 -7.01 -15.66
N SER A 281 -24.14 -7.46 -14.84
CA SER A 281 -24.40 -7.80 -13.43
C SER A 281 -24.50 -6.59 -12.50
N LEU A 282 -23.91 -5.46 -12.88
CA LEU A 282 -23.88 -4.18 -12.16
C LEU A 282 -24.44 -3.04 -13.03
N PRO A 283 -24.95 -1.95 -12.42
CA PRO A 283 -25.63 -0.86 -13.14
C PRO A 283 -24.70 0.00 -14.00
N GLU A 284 -25.29 0.74 -14.94
CA GLU A 284 -24.58 1.73 -15.77
C GLU A 284 -24.09 2.91 -14.92
N ILE A 285 -22.77 3.16 -14.92
CA ILE A 285 -22.14 4.29 -14.24
C ILE A 285 -21.55 5.23 -15.29
N ARG A 286 -22.02 6.48 -15.32
CA ARG A 286 -21.62 7.50 -16.31
C ARG A 286 -20.40 8.30 -15.85
N LEU A 287 -19.42 8.43 -16.74
CA LEU A 287 -18.18 9.17 -16.54
C LEU A 287 -18.30 10.61 -17.05
N GLY A 288 -17.34 11.46 -16.68
CA GLY A 288 -17.31 12.89 -17.05
C GLY A 288 -17.14 13.16 -18.55
N ASN A 289 -16.58 12.20 -19.31
CA ASN A 289 -16.52 12.24 -20.77
C ASN A 289 -17.84 11.84 -21.47
N GLY A 290 -18.90 11.51 -20.71
CA GLY A 290 -20.19 11.06 -21.25
C GLY A 290 -20.24 9.57 -21.62
N GLY A 291 -19.12 8.84 -21.50
CA GLY A 291 -19.07 7.38 -21.62
C GLY A 291 -19.53 6.67 -20.35
N CYS A 292 -19.59 5.34 -20.42
CA CYS A 292 -19.95 4.48 -19.29
C CYS A 292 -18.73 3.71 -18.79
N TYR A 293 -18.59 3.56 -17.47
CA TYR A 293 -17.55 2.76 -16.83
C TYR A 293 -17.60 1.31 -17.34
N GLN A 294 -16.43 0.73 -17.61
CA GLN A 294 -16.29 -0.63 -18.13
C GLN A 294 -15.77 -1.55 -17.03
N HIS A 295 -16.61 -2.48 -16.58
CA HIS A 295 -16.26 -3.44 -15.54
C HIS A 295 -15.24 -4.46 -16.07
N GLY A 296 -14.04 -4.48 -15.49
CA GLY A 296 -12.97 -5.40 -15.90
C GLY A 296 -13.21 -6.84 -15.43
N GLN A 297 -12.58 -7.81 -16.12
CA GLN A 297 -12.69 -9.24 -15.81
C GLN A 297 -11.31 -9.82 -15.51
N CYS A 298 -10.81 -9.60 -14.28
CA CYS A 298 -9.39 -9.81 -13.92
C CYS A 298 -8.82 -11.16 -14.37
N TRP A 299 -9.47 -12.27 -14.05
CA TRP A 299 -8.94 -13.62 -14.34
C TRP A 299 -9.06 -13.99 -15.82
N HIS A 300 -10.03 -13.42 -16.56
CA HIS A 300 -10.09 -13.56 -18.02
C HIS A 300 -8.96 -12.75 -18.69
N ASP A 301 -8.75 -11.49 -18.29
CA ASP A 301 -7.66 -10.66 -18.81
C ASP A 301 -6.28 -11.25 -18.52
N VAL A 302 -6.09 -11.85 -17.32
CA VAL A 302 -4.86 -12.58 -16.95
C VAL A 302 -4.68 -13.85 -17.80
N TYR A 303 -5.76 -14.62 -18.03
CA TYR A 303 -5.73 -15.82 -18.88
C TYR A 303 -5.34 -15.48 -20.32
N ASP A 304 -5.96 -14.45 -20.91
CA ASP A 304 -5.71 -14.02 -22.27
C ASP A 304 -4.31 -13.43 -22.42
N ALA A 305 -3.86 -12.60 -21.47
CA ALA A 305 -2.51 -12.02 -21.48
C ALA A 305 -1.43 -13.12 -21.44
N MET A 306 -1.59 -14.15 -20.61
CA MET A 306 -0.68 -15.31 -20.59
C MET A 306 -0.81 -16.18 -21.86
N SER A 307 -2.03 -16.35 -22.39
CA SER A 307 -2.26 -17.13 -23.61
C SER A 307 -1.64 -16.48 -24.85
N GLN A 308 -1.65 -15.15 -24.92
CA GLN A 308 -1.12 -14.35 -26.03
C GLN A 308 0.39 -14.05 -25.92
N ALA A 309 1.02 -14.30 -24.77
CA ALA A 309 2.46 -14.08 -24.55
C ALA A 309 3.33 -14.88 -25.53
N ARG A 310 4.48 -14.31 -25.93
CA ARG A 310 5.43 -14.89 -26.91
C ARG A 310 6.88 -14.91 -26.44
N ARG A 311 7.21 -14.22 -25.35
CA ARG A 311 8.57 -14.05 -24.81
C ARG A 311 8.65 -14.48 -23.35
N LEU A 312 7.82 -13.95 -22.45
CA LEU A 312 7.88 -14.22 -21.00
C LEU A 312 6.50 -14.28 -20.32
N ILE A 313 6.43 -15.11 -19.27
CA ILE A 313 5.35 -15.10 -18.26
C ILE A 313 6.02 -15.24 -16.89
N TYR A 314 6.15 -14.15 -16.15
CA TYR A 314 6.76 -14.13 -14.83
C TYR A 314 5.69 -13.91 -13.75
N ILE A 315 5.62 -14.80 -12.76
CA ILE A 315 4.56 -14.81 -11.75
C ILE A 315 5.18 -14.76 -10.35
N THR A 316 4.68 -13.86 -9.49
CA THR A 316 4.87 -13.95 -8.04
C THR A 316 3.53 -14.18 -7.36
N GLY A 317 3.56 -14.94 -6.28
CA GLY A 317 2.40 -15.18 -5.44
C GLY A 317 2.84 -15.62 -4.05
N TRP A 318 2.00 -15.33 -3.07
CA TRP A 318 2.07 -15.96 -1.76
C TRP A 318 1.65 -17.44 -1.89
N SER A 319 0.73 -17.75 -2.79
CA SER A 319 0.40 -19.12 -3.18
C SER A 319 -0.06 -19.20 -4.63
N VAL A 320 0.33 -20.26 -5.35
CA VAL A 320 -0.11 -20.52 -6.73
C VAL A 320 -0.53 -21.98 -6.84
N PHE A 321 -1.76 -22.24 -7.24
CA PHE A 321 -2.30 -23.59 -7.41
C PHE A 321 -2.34 -23.94 -8.89
N HIS A 322 -1.62 -24.97 -9.33
CA HIS A 322 -1.60 -25.35 -10.75
C HIS A 322 -2.95 -25.88 -11.27
N THR A 323 -3.89 -26.22 -10.40
CA THR A 323 -5.19 -26.84 -10.72
C THR A 323 -6.30 -25.84 -11.08
N ILE A 324 -6.17 -24.56 -10.74
CA ILE A 324 -7.29 -23.61 -10.89
C ILE A 324 -7.61 -23.30 -12.36
N HIS A 325 -8.89 -23.03 -12.60
CA HIS A 325 -9.40 -22.52 -13.87
C HIS A 325 -9.70 -21.03 -13.73
N LEU A 326 -9.02 -20.22 -14.57
CA LEU A 326 -9.20 -18.76 -14.61
C LEU A 326 -10.46 -18.35 -15.37
N VAL A 327 -10.84 -19.14 -16.38
CA VAL A 327 -12.06 -18.98 -17.18
C VAL A 327 -13.05 -20.05 -16.73
N ARG A 328 -14.18 -19.64 -16.15
CA ARG A 328 -15.25 -20.55 -15.65
C ARG A 328 -16.61 -20.36 -16.35
N HIS A 329 -16.78 -19.27 -17.09
CA HIS A 329 -17.95 -19.03 -17.94
C HIS A 329 -17.62 -19.29 -19.42
N GLY A 330 -18.61 -19.68 -20.23
CA GLY A 330 -18.46 -19.95 -21.67
C GLY A 330 -17.80 -21.30 -22.03
N GLY A 331 -17.14 -21.94 -21.08
CA GLY A 331 -16.50 -23.25 -21.22
C GLY A 331 -15.32 -23.36 -20.25
N VAL A 332 -14.95 -24.58 -19.86
CA VAL A 332 -13.78 -24.77 -18.98
C VAL A 332 -12.52 -24.61 -19.81
N GLY A 333 -11.81 -23.49 -19.62
CA GLY A 333 -10.47 -23.28 -20.20
C GLY A 333 -9.46 -24.29 -19.63
N SER A 334 -8.27 -24.42 -20.22
CA SER A 334 -7.23 -25.26 -19.62
C SER A 334 -6.84 -24.77 -18.23
N SER A 335 -6.51 -25.69 -17.31
CA SER A 335 -5.93 -25.36 -16.00
C SER A 335 -4.75 -24.39 -16.12
N LEU A 336 -4.50 -23.59 -15.08
CA LEU A 336 -3.34 -22.70 -15.01
C LEU A 336 -2.04 -23.47 -15.26
N GLY A 337 -1.92 -24.67 -14.70
CA GLY A 337 -0.79 -25.56 -14.88
C GLY A 337 -0.55 -25.97 -16.34
N ASP A 338 -1.60 -26.36 -17.05
CA ASP A 338 -1.50 -26.83 -18.43
C ASP A 338 -1.37 -25.70 -19.44
N LEU A 339 -1.92 -24.51 -19.15
CA LEU A 339 -1.62 -23.29 -19.89
C LEU A 339 -0.11 -22.98 -19.81
N LEU A 340 0.43 -22.88 -18.59
CA LEU A 340 1.84 -22.54 -18.38
C LEU A 340 2.80 -23.59 -18.97
N LYS A 341 2.43 -24.88 -18.94
CA LYS A 341 3.15 -25.95 -19.65
C LYS A 341 3.14 -25.75 -21.16
N ARG A 342 1.98 -25.50 -21.79
CA ARG A 342 1.88 -25.24 -23.24
C ARG A 342 2.71 -24.02 -23.65
N LYS A 343 2.53 -22.87 -22.98
CA LYS A 343 3.30 -21.65 -23.26
C LYS A 343 4.81 -21.89 -23.15
N SER A 344 5.26 -22.67 -22.18
CA SER A 344 6.69 -23.01 -22.06
C SER A 344 7.20 -23.99 -23.12
N GLN A 345 6.35 -24.87 -23.65
CA GLN A 345 6.65 -25.73 -24.81
C GLN A 345 6.67 -24.93 -26.13
N GLU A 346 5.86 -23.87 -26.25
CA GLU A 346 5.90 -22.89 -27.35
C GLU A 346 7.16 -22.00 -27.34
N GLY A 347 8.02 -22.12 -26.31
CA GLY A 347 9.27 -21.38 -26.16
C GLY A 347 9.18 -20.13 -25.29
N VAL A 348 8.03 -19.82 -24.69
CA VAL A 348 7.87 -18.69 -23.77
C VAL A 348 8.62 -18.97 -22.46
N ARG A 349 9.35 -17.98 -21.95
CA ARG A 349 10.08 -18.12 -20.68
C ARG A 349 9.13 -17.96 -19.50
N VAL A 350 8.69 -19.09 -18.95
CA VAL A 350 7.78 -19.13 -17.79
C VAL A 350 8.54 -19.31 -16.48
N LEU A 351 8.45 -18.33 -15.58
CA LEU A 351 9.14 -18.31 -14.28
C LEU A 351 8.15 -18.01 -13.14
N LEU A 352 8.11 -18.89 -12.12
CA LEU A 352 7.25 -18.73 -10.95
C LEU A 352 8.12 -18.55 -9.70
N LEU A 353 7.91 -17.45 -8.97
CA LEU A 353 8.57 -17.16 -7.70
C LEU A 353 7.52 -17.15 -6.58
N ILE A 354 7.29 -18.33 -6.01
CA ILE A 354 6.28 -18.59 -4.97
C ILE A 354 6.95 -18.48 -3.60
N TRP A 355 6.20 -18.11 -2.55
CA TRP A 355 6.67 -18.29 -1.17
C TRP A 355 6.92 -19.79 -0.86
N ASP A 356 7.92 -20.08 -0.04
CA ASP A 356 8.26 -21.41 0.49
C ASP A 356 7.65 -21.48 1.89
N ASP A 357 6.51 -22.17 2.07
CA ASP A 357 5.90 -22.31 3.41
C ASP A 357 6.80 -23.25 4.23
N PRO A 358 7.41 -22.77 5.34
CA PRO A 358 8.33 -23.58 6.13
C PRO A 358 7.66 -24.80 6.77
N THR A 359 6.34 -24.89 6.78
CA THR A 359 5.53 -25.99 7.33
C THR A 359 5.05 -27.01 6.29
N SER A 360 5.06 -26.69 4.98
CA SER A 360 4.67 -27.57 3.85
C SER A 360 5.67 -28.72 3.56
N ARG A 361 6.12 -29.43 4.61
CA ARG A 361 7.21 -30.41 4.53
C ARG A 361 6.71 -31.84 4.41
N ASN A 362 7.28 -32.58 3.47
CA ASN A 362 7.19 -34.04 3.47
C ASN A 362 8.16 -34.60 4.52
N ILE A 363 7.63 -35.33 5.51
CA ILE A 363 8.41 -36.02 6.54
C ILE A 363 8.12 -37.52 6.43
N LEU A 364 9.18 -38.31 6.20
CA LEU A 364 9.12 -39.78 6.13
C LEU A 364 8.09 -40.34 5.11
N GLY A 365 7.78 -39.57 4.04
CA GLY A 365 6.81 -39.95 3.02
C GLY A 365 5.39 -39.44 3.28
N ILE A 366 5.11 -38.93 4.49
CA ILE A 366 3.85 -38.26 4.82
C ILE A 366 3.93 -36.82 4.34
N GLN A 367 3.02 -36.42 3.46
CA GLN A 367 2.86 -35.04 3.03
C GLN A 367 2.01 -34.28 4.04
N MET A 368 2.64 -33.38 4.81
CA MET A 368 1.92 -32.37 5.56
C MET A 368 1.42 -31.30 4.57
N GLU A 369 0.14 -30.94 4.66
CA GLU A 369 -0.32 -29.65 4.13
C GLU A 369 0.25 -28.53 5.02
N GLY A 370 0.60 -27.39 4.43
CA GLY A 370 1.11 -26.24 5.16
C GLY A 370 0.07 -25.71 6.16
N TYR A 371 0.52 -25.26 7.33
CA TYR A 371 -0.35 -24.65 8.35
C TYR A 371 -1.07 -23.40 7.83
N MET A 372 -0.55 -22.78 6.77
CA MET A 372 -1.15 -21.63 6.10
C MET A 372 -1.96 -22.01 4.83
N GLY A 373 -2.18 -23.30 4.56
CA GLY A 373 -3.01 -23.78 3.44
C GLY A 373 -2.39 -23.60 2.04
N THR A 374 -1.08 -23.38 1.94
CA THR A 374 -0.40 -23.26 0.64
C THR A 374 -0.18 -24.60 -0.05
N ARG A 375 -0.03 -24.56 -1.38
CA ARG A 375 0.27 -25.72 -2.24
C ARG A 375 1.52 -25.50 -3.09
N ASP A 376 2.44 -24.72 -2.54
CA ASP A 376 3.70 -24.29 -3.15
C ASP A 376 4.57 -25.48 -3.59
N GLU A 377 4.73 -26.48 -2.73
CA GLU A 377 5.46 -27.72 -3.04
C GLU A 377 4.72 -28.65 -4.01
N GLU A 378 3.37 -28.68 -4.01
CA GLU A 378 2.57 -29.42 -4.99
C GLU A 378 2.77 -28.82 -6.39
N THR A 379 2.61 -27.50 -6.52
CA THR A 379 2.86 -26.74 -7.75
C THR A 379 4.31 -26.88 -8.22
N ARG A 380 5.31 -26.86 -7.33
CA ARG A 380 6.72 -27.16 -7.71
C ARG A 380 6.86 -28.56 -8.31
N ARG A 381 6.23 -29.59 -7.72
CA ARG A 381 6.29 -30.97 -8.24
C ARG A 381 5.61 -31.11 -9.59
N PHE A 382 4.45 -30.48 -9.80
CA PHE A 382 3.72 -30.52 -11.07
C PHE A 382 4.55 -30.00 -12.26
N PHE A 383 5.37 -28.97 -12.05
CA PHE A 383 6.24 -28.39 -13.09
C PHE A 383 7.63 -29.03 -13.22
N LYS A 384 8.05 -29.88 -12.27
CA LYS A 384 9.41 -30.49 -12.17
C LYS A 384 9.97 -31.12 -13.46
N HIS A 385 9.10 -31.63 -14.34
CA HIS A 385 9.46 -32.28 -15.60
C HIS A 385 9.02 -31.47 -16.83
N SER A 386 8.98 -30.14 -16.72
CA SER A 386 8.65 -29.20 -17.79
C SER A 386 9.67 -28.06 -17.89
N SER A 387 9.59 -27.24 -18.93
CA SER A 387 10.45 -26.05 -19.10
C SER A 387 10.08 -24.86 -18.19
N VAL A 388 8.96 -24.94 -17.46
CA VAL A 388 8.53 -23.96 -16.46
C VAL A 388 9.46 -24.02 -15.25
N GLN A 389 10.05 -22.90 -14.85
CA GLN A 389 10.97 -22.86 -13.71
C GLN A 389 10.27 -22.31 -12.46
N VAL A 390 10.12 -23.14 -11.43
CA VAL A 390 9.56 -22.74 -10.12
C VAL A 390 10.68 -22.59 -9.11
N LEU A 391 10.79 -21.40 -8.50
CA LEU A 391 11.58 -21.18 -7.30
C LEU A 391 10.63 -20.95 -6.11
N LEU A 392 10.75 -21.81 -5.10
CA LEU A 392 10.21 -21.52 -3.78
C LEU A 392 11.19 -20.59 -3.06
N CYS A 393 10.66 -19.51 -2.49
CA CYS A 393 11.42 -18.42 -1.91
C CYS A 393 11.06 -18.29 -0.42
N PRO A 394 11.87 -18.83 0.51
CA PRO A 394 11.64 -18.62 1.92
C PRO A 394 11.97 -17.17 2.29
N ARG A 395 11.13 -16.56 3.12
CA ARG A 395 11.48 -15.30 3.77
C ARG A 395 12.63 -15.56 4.76
N SER A 396 13.55 -14.61 4.91
CA SER A 396 14.76 -14.82 5.72
C SER A 396 15.39 -13.50 6.14
N ALA A 397 15.75 -13.41 7.43
CA ALA A 397 16.58 -12.31 7.92
C ALA A 397 18.05 -12.50 7.48
N GLY A 398 18.81 -11.41 7.46
CA GLY A 398 20.25 -11.47 7.21
C GLY A 398 21.00 -12.25 8.29
N LYS A 399 22.13 -12.87 7.92
CA LYS A 399 22.95 -13.70 8.83
C LYS A 399 23.57 -12.95 10.03
N ARG A 400 23.43 -11.62 10.08
CA ARG A 400 23.89 -10.73 11.16
C ARG A 400 22.78 -10.32 12.14
N HIS A 401 21.55 -10.79 11.96
CA HIS A 401 20.50 -10.65 12.98
C HIS A 401 20.66 -11.74 14.06
N SER A 402 20.09 -11.52 15.25
CA SER A 402 20.07 -12.54 16.32
C SER A 402 19.37 -13.82 15.87
N TRP A 403 19.74 -14.97 16.45
CA TRP A 403 19.17 -16.27 16.11
C TRP A 403 17.64 -16.29 16.23
N VAL A 404 17.09 -15.67 17.29
CA VAL A 404 15.65 -15.49 17.49
C VAL A 404 15.00 -14.74 16.31
N LYS A 405 15.60 -13.63 15.84
CA LYS A 405 15.04 -12.87 14.71
C LYS A 405 15.19 -13.61 13.37
N GLN A 406 16.21 -14.45 13.21
CA GLN A 406 16.35 -15.34 12.05
C GLN A 406 15.25 -16.41 12.04
N GLN A 407 15.00 -17.07 13.18
CA GLN A 407 13.91 -18.04 13.33
C GLN A 407 12.53 -17.38 13.11
N GLU A 408 12.27 -16.25 13.76
CA GLU A 408 11.04 -15.46 13.61
C GLU A 408 10.77 -15.13 12.14
N THR A 409 11.77 -14.57 11.45
CA THR A 409 11.60 -14.14 10.04
C THR A 409 11.45 -15.31 9.07
N GLY A 410 12.01 -16.48 9.39
CA GLY A 410 11.88 -17.71 8.59
C GLY A 410 10.71 -18.61 8.99
N THR A 411 9.84 -18.19 9.92
CA THR A 411 8.67 -18.96 10.38
C THR A 411 7.38 -18.13 10.35
N ILE A 412 7.45 -16.81 10.57
CA ILE A 412 6.28 -15.92 10.70
C ILE A 412 6.03 -15.08 9.44
N PHE A 413 7.08 -14.56 8.80
CA PHE A 413 6.96 -13.59 7.72
C PHE A 413 6.99 -14.24 6.34
N THR A 414 6.29 -13.64 5.38
CA THR A 414 6.01 -14.26 4.07
C THR A 414 6.55 -13.45 2.88
N HIS A 415 6.48 -14.04 1.69
CA HIS A 415 6.59 -13.32 0.43
C HIS A 415 5.20 -13.07 -0.13
N HIS A 416 4.63 -11.90 0.19
CA HIS A 416 3.19 -11.66 0.03
C HIS A 416 2.77 -11.01 -1.31
N GLN A 417 3.72 -10.45 -2.08
CA GLN A 417 3.49 -9.92 -3.44
C GLN A 417 2.74 -10.91 -4.35
N LYS A 418 1.64 -10.46 -4.96
CA LYS A 418 0.93 -11.15 -6.06
C LYS A 418 1.12 -10.35 -7.35
N THR A 419 1.72 -10.95 -8.39
CA THR A 419 1.95 -10.28 -9.67
C THR A 419 1.96 -11.27 -10.85
N VAL A 420 1.41 -10.87 -12.00
CA VAL A 420 1.61 -11.55 -13.29
C VAL A 420 2.21 -10.56 -14.28
N ILE A 421 3.31 -10.92 -14.94
CA ILE A 421 4.03 -10.04 -15.88
C ILE A 421 4.21 -10.79 -17.21
N VAL A 422 3.81 -10.18 -18.33
CA VAL A 422 3.87 -10.80 -19.66
C VAL A 422 4.33 -9.81 -20.74
N ASP A 423 4.73 -10.34 -21.90
CA ASP A 423 4.82 -9.56 -23.12
C ASP A 423 3.48 -9.55 -23.87
N ALA A 424 2.84 -8.37 -23.97
CA ALA A 424 1.61 -8.13 -24.73
C ALA A 424 1.93 -7.63 -26.15
N ASP A 425 0.93 -7.57 -27.03
CA ASP A 425 1.07 -6.94 -28.35
C ASP A 425 1.15 -5.41 -28.22
N ALA A 426 2.03 -4.78 -29.01
CA ALA A 426 2.14 -3.33 -29.14
C ALA A 426 1.76 -2.83 -30.55
N GLY A 427 1.29 -3.72 -31.42
CA GLY A 427 1.08 -3.44 -32.84
C GLY A 427 2.40 -3.38 -33.62
N ASN A 428 2.35 -3.20 -34.94
CA ASN A 428 3.53 -3.07 -35.82
C ASN A 428 4.57 -4.20 -35.69
N ASN A 429 4.14 -5.42 -35.30
CA ASN A 429 4.99 -6.57 -34.93
C ASN A 429 5.94 -6.33 -33.73
N LYS A 430 5.72 -5.26 -32.96
CA LYS A 430 6.35 -4.98 -31.67
C LYS A 430 5.50 -5.54 -30.51
N ARG A 431 6.12 -5.65 -29.34
CA ARG A 431 5.52 -6.16 -28.08
C ARG A 431 5.93 -5.27 -26.92
N LYS A 432 5.12 -5.20 -25.87
CA LYS A 432 5.37 -4.35 -24.68
C LYS A 432 5.16 -5.14 -23.40
N ILE A 433 5.72 -4.69 -22.28
CA ILE A 433 5.50 -5.36 -20.99
C ILE A 433 4.17 -4.89 -20.40
N VAL A 434 3.35 -5.84 -19.95
CA VAL A 434 2.12 -5.61 -19.19
C VAL A 434 2.23 -6.35 -17.87
N ALA A 435 1.81 -5.71 -16.78
CA ALA A 435 1.87 -6.26 -15.43
C ALA A 435 0.51 -6.19 -14.73
N PHE A 436 0.20 -7.20 -13.94
CA PHE A 436 -0.96 -7.26 -13.05
C PHE A 436 -0.48 -7.22 -11.60
N VAL A 437 -1.14 -6.42 -10.75
CA VAL A 437 -0.78 -6.18 -9.34
C VAL A 437 -2.04 -5.99 -8.50
N GLY A 438 -2.12 -6.63 -7.32
CA GLY A 438 -3.24 -6.48 -6.39
C GLY A 438 -3.26 -7.53 -5.27
N GLY A 439 -4.45 -7.78 -4.71
CA GLY A 439 -4.64 -8.73 -3.61
C GLY A 439 -4.88 -10.18 -4.05
N LEU A 440 -5.47 -10.41 -5.23
CA LEU A 440 -5.72 -11.77 -5.75
C LEU A 440 -4.42 -12.57 -6.02
N ASP A 441 -4.24 -13.68 -5.29
CA ASP A 441 -3.32 -14.76 -5.65
C ASP A 441 -3.95 -15.70 -6.70
N LEU A 442 -3.12 -16.39 -7.48
CA LEU A 442 -3.56 -17.42 -8.43
C LEU A 442 -3.75 -18.79 -7.73
N CYS A 443 -4.61 -18.83 -6.71
CA CYS A 443 -4.90 -20.00 -5.89
C CYS A 443 -6.41 -20.20 -5.64
N GLY A 444 -6.77 -21.26 -4.90
CA GLY A 444 -8.17 -21.66 -4.67
C GLY A 444 -8.95 -20.72 -3.76
N GLY A 445 -10.27 -20.68 -3.94
CA GLY A 445 -11.22 -19.81 -3.25
C GLY A 445 -11.29 -18.37 -3.79
N ARG A 446 -10.22 -17.89 -4.44
CA ARG A 446 -10.03 -16.49 -4.90
C ARG A 446 -10.86 -16.12 -6.14
N TYR A 447 -11.49 -17.08 -6.80
CA TYR A 447 -12.50 -16.76 -7.80
C TYR A 447 -13.80 -16.38 -7.10
N ASP A 448 -14.34 -15.22 -7.43
CA ASP A 448 -15.71 -14.84 -7.12
C ASP A 448 -16.20 -13.75 -8.09
N THR A 449 -17.43 -13.29 -7.87
CA THR A 449 -18.11 -12.22 -8.62
C THR A 449 -18.89 -11.31 -7.66
N PRO A 450 -19.28 -10.09 -8.06
CA PRO A 450 -20.03 -9.11 -7.24
C PRO A 450 -21.40 -9.55 -6.67
N ARG A 451 -21.81 -10.82 -6.84
CA ARG A 451 -22.98 -11.44 -6.21
C ARG A 451 -22.63 -12.21 -4.93
N HIS A 452 -21.35 -12.50 -4.72
CA HIS A 452 -20.77 -13.19 -3.56
C HIS A 452 -21.60 -14.38 -3.02
N PRO A 453 -21.96 -15.37 -3.88
CA PRO A 453 -22.91 -16.42 -3.54
C PRO A 453 -22.41 -17.37 -2.45
N LEU A 454 -23.28 -17.67 -1.48
CA LEU A 454 -22.98 -18.54 -0.34
C LEU A 454 -23.21 -20.02 -0.65
N PHE A 455 -24.30 -20.32 -1.35
CA PHE A 455 -24.77 -21.67 -1.61
C PHE A 455 -25.07 -21.91 -3.10
N ARG A 456 -25.61 -20.91 -3.82
CA ARG A 456 -26.07 -21.07 -5.21
C ARG A 456 -24.98 -21.50 -6.21
N SER A 457 -23.71 -21.20 -5.92
CA SER A 457 -22.56 -21.57 -6.76
C SER A 457 -21.92 -22.93 -6.46
N LEU A 458 -22.32 -23.61 -5.37
CA LEU A 458 -21.62 -24.79 -4.85
C LEU A 458 -21.66 -26.00 -5.79
N GLN A 459 -22.66 -26.07 -6.67
CA GLN A 459 -22.77 -27.12 -7.69
C GLN A 459 -22.34 -26.65 -9.09
N THR A 460 -21.83 -25.42 -9.21
CA THR A 460 -21.40 -24.80 -10.47
C THR A 460 -19.98 -24.21 -10.33
N LEU A 461 -19.84 -22.88 -10.23
CA LEU A 461 -18.56 -22.15 -10.31
C LEU A 461 -17.57 -22.51 -9.19
N HIS A 462 -18.07 -22.99 -8.04
CA HIS A 462 -17.28 -23.27 -6.84
C HIS A 462 -17.26 -24.77 -6.46
N LYS A 463 -17.74 -25.67 -7.32
CA LYS A 463 -17.85 -27.10 -7.03
C LYS A 463 -16.49 -27.79 -6.79
N GLU A 464 -15.48 -27.42 -7.56
CA GLU A 464 -14.10 -27.94 -7.43
C GLU A 464 -13.18 -26.93 -6.72
N ASP A 465 -13.77 -25.89 -6.13
CA ASP A 465 -13.09 -24.73 -5.55
C ASP A 465 -13.85 -24.22 -4.31
N TYR A 466 -14.34 -25.16 -3.49
CA TYR A 466 -14.98 -24.85 -2.22
C TYR A 466 -13.93 -24.32 -1.24
N TYR A 467 -14.26 -23.21 -0.57
CA TYR A 467 -13.37 -22.55 0.38
C TYR A 467 -14.17 -22.01 1.55
N ASN A 468 -13.83 -22.43 2.77
CA ASN A 468 -14.21 -21.76 4.02
C ASN A 468 -13.29 -22.25 5.17
N PRO A 469 -12.20 -21.53 5.51
CA PRO A 469 -11.24 -21.93 6.54
C PRO A 469 -11.69 -21.59 7.98
N ASN A 470 -12.88 -21.00 8.15
CA ASN A 470 -13.38 -20.58 9.46
C ASN A 470 -13.94 -21.75 10.29
N PHE A 471 -14.25 -22.88 9.66
CA PHE A 471 -14.78 -24.08 10.30
C PHE A 471 -13.70 -25.15 10.51
N ALA A 472 -13.75 -25.86 11.64
CA ALA A 472 -12.77 -26.89 12.00
C ALA A 472 -12.96 -28.24 11.25
N LEU A 473 -14.10 -28.40 10.59
CA LEU A 473 -14.42 -29.51 9.68
C LEU A 473 -15.03 -28.90 8.43
N VAL A 474 -14.69 -29.43 7.26
CA VAL A 474 -15.12 -28.92 5.95
C VAL A 474 -16.30 -29.75 5.44
N ASP A 475 -17.51 -29.20 5.50
CA ASP A 475 -18.69 -29.72 4.80
C ASP A 475 -18.93 -28.85 3.54
N ASP A 476 -18.90 -29.45 2.35
CA ASP A 476 -18.96 -28.73 1.06
C ASP A 476 -20.37 -28.20 0.72
N ARG A 477 -21.38 -28.58 1.50
CA ARG A 477 -22.76 -28.06 1.42
C ARG A 477 -22.91 -26.62 1.95
N GLY A 478 -21.80 -25.96 2.29
CA GLY A 478 -21.72 -24.51 2.51
C GLY A 478 -21.97 -24.03 3.95
N PRO A 479 -22.03 -22.69 4.16
CA PRO A 479 -21.76 -21.65 3.16
C PRO A 479 -20.27 -21.63 2.75
N ARG A 480 -19.96 -21.37 1.47
CA ARG A 480 -18.59 -20.93 1.15
C ARG A 480 -18.32 -19.59 1.83
N GLU A 481 -17.05 -19.26 1.98
CA GLU A 481 -16.60 -17.90 2.19
C GLU A 481 -16.48 -17.23 0.81
N PRO A 482 -17.29 -16.21 0.47
CA PRO A 482 -17.12 -15.43 -0.75
C PRO A 482 -15.89 -14.52 -0.64
N TRP A 483 -15.27 -14.21 -1.78
CA TRP A 483 -13.97 -13.56 -1.82
C TRP A 483 -14.03 -12.22 -2.54
N HIS A 484 -14.08 -11.13 -1.78
CA HIS A 484 -14.01 -9.77 -2.32
C HIS A 484 -12.57 -9.25 -2.31
N ASP A 485 -12.10 -8.75 -3.44
CA ASP A 485 -10.70 -8.35 -3.60
C ASP A 485 -10.51 -7.31 -4.71
N LEU A 486 -9.37 -6.59 -4.68
CA LEU A 486 -9.01 -5.57 -5.65
C LEU A 486 -7.75 -5.96 -6.42
N HIS A 487 -7.77 -5.75 -7.73
CA HIS A 487 -6.61 -5.97 -8.59
C HIS A 487 -6.49 -4.90 -9.66
N SER A 488 -5.33 -4.81 -10.30
CA SER A 488 -5.08 -3.85 -11.38
C SER A 488 -4.23 -4.46 -12.50
N LYS A 489 -4.40 -3.95 -13.71
CA LYS A 489 -3.53 -4.17 -14.87
C LYS A 489 -2.89 -2.85 -15.26
N ILE A 490 -1.57 -2.88 -15.45
CA ILE A 490 -0.71 -1.76 -15.79
C ILE A 490 -0.19 -2.00 -17.20
N ASP A 491 -0.54 -1.11 -18.12
CA ASP A 491 -0.11 -1.13 -19.52
C ASP A 491 0.62 0.18 -19.84
N GLY A 492 1.95 0.13 -19.92
CA GLY A 492 2.85 1.27 -20.06
C GLY A 492 4.07 1.21 -19.13
N PRO A 493 4.84 2.30 -18.99
CA PRO A 493 6.21 2.21 -18.49
C PRO A 493 6.36 1.69 -17.05
N ALA A 494 5.34 1.84 -16.20
CA ALA A 494 5.34 1.28 -14.84
C ALA A 494 5.32 -0.26 -14.79
N ALA A 495 4.88 -0.95 -15.85
CA ALA A 495 4.95 -2.40 -15.92
C ALA A 495 6.42 -2.92 -15.93
N TYR A 496 7.35 -2.10 -16.43
CA TYR A 496 8.78 -2.39 -16.43
C TYR A 496 9.40 -2.27 -15.03
N ASP A 497 8.86 -1.43 -14.14
CA ASP A 497 9.28 -1.37 -12.73
C ASP A 497 8.80 -2.61 -11.94
N VAL A 498 7.59 -3.12 -12.24
CA VAL A 498 7.10 -4.40 -11.69
C VAL A 498 7.96 -5.57 -12.18
N LEU A 499 8.38 -5.55 -13.45
CA LEU A 499 9.37 -6.49 -13.99
C LEU A 499 10.72 -6.38 -13.28
N GLN A 500 11.28 -5.17 -13.11
CA GLN A 500 12.54 -4.99 -12.38
C GLN A 500 12.46 -5.54 -10.95
N ASN A 501 11.33 -5.35 -10.26
CA ASN A 501 11.11 -5.97 -8.94
C ASN A 501 11.15 -7.51 -8.99
N PHE A 502 10.55 -8.14 -10.01
CA PHE A 502 10.66 -9.60 -10.22
C PHE A 502 12.11 -10.03 -10.39
N GLU A 503 12.85 -9.35 -11.27
CA GLU A 503 14.25 -9.68 -11.58
C GLU A 503 15.18 -9.51 -10.38
N GLU A 504 15.02 -8.39 -9.64
CA GLU A 504 15.75 -8.11 -8.40
C GLU A 504 15.52 -9.21 -7.34
N ARG A 505 14.30 -9.74 -7.23
CA ARG A 505 13.97 -10.88 -6.34
C ARG A 505 14.50 -12.21 -6.88
N TRP A 506 14.29 -12.51 -8.16
CA TRP A 506 14.71 -13.77 -8.80
C TRP A 506 16.24 -13.97 -8.71
N LEU A 507 17.01 -12.91 -8.98
CA LEU A 507 18.47 -12.91 -8.88
C LEU A 507 19.00 -12.98 -7.44
N LYS A 508 18.12 -12.90 -6.43
CA LYS A 508 18.41 -13.17 -5.03
C LYS A 508 18.06 -14.61 -4.64
N ALA A 509 16.82 -15.04 -4.90
CA ALA A 509 16.32 -16.38 -4.57
C ALA A 509 17.20 -17.47 -5.18
N SER A 510 17.54 -17.34 -6.47
CA SER A 510 18.41 -18.25 -7.24
C SER A 510 19.86 -18.40 -6.70
N LYS A 511 20.29 -17.55 -5.76
CA LYS A 511 21.56 -17.72 -5.04
C LYS A 511 21.42 -18.50 -3.72
N CYS A 512 20.25 -18.41 -3.09
CA CYS A 512 20.01 -19.06 -1.80
C CYS A 512 19.67 -20.55 -1.96
N SER A 513 19.03 -20.94 -3.06
CA SER A 513 18.62 -22.32 -3.39
C SER A 513 19.77 -23.31 -3.68
N GLY A 514 21.01 -23.00 -3.29
CA GLY A 514 22.09 -23.99 -3.23
C GLY A 514 22.71 -24.43 -4.56
N ALA A 515 22.40 -23.77 -5.69
CA ALA A 515 22.86 -24.10 -7.06
C ALA A 515 24.38 -23.92 -7.32
N LYS A 516 25.23 -24.45 -6.43
CA LYS A 516 26.69 -24.33 -6.44
C LYS A 516 27.37 -25.28 -7.45
N LYS A 517 27.20 -25.03 -8.76
CA LYS A 517 28.25 -25.36 -9.76
C LYS A 517 28.13 -24.78 -11.18
N LEU A 518 27.07 -24.05 -11.53
CA LEU A 518 26.97 -23.38 -12.85
C LEU A 518 27.02 -21.85 -12.74
N THR A 519 28.20 -21.30 -12.50
CA THR A 519 28.45 -19.85 -12.43
C THR A 519 28.42 -19.12 -13.78
N LYS A 520 28.05 -19.79 -14.88
CA LYS A 520 27.75 -19.17 -16.18
C LYS A 520 26.26 -19.14 -16.54
N SER A 521 25.49 -20.21 -16.32
CA SER A 521 24.12 -20.34 -16.87
C SER A 521 23.03 -19.59 -16.11
N ASN A 522 23.24 -19.20 -14.84
CA ASN A 522 22.21 -18.50 -14.06
C ASN A 522 21.88 -17.09 -14.59
N ASN A 523 22.64 -16.56 -15.55
CA ASN A 523 22.33 -15.33 -16.29
C ASN A 523 21.41 -15.56 -17.51
N ASP A 524 21.18 -16.81 -17.91
CA ASP A 524 20.39 -17.21 -19.09
C ASP A 524 18.93 -17.59 -18.72
N THR A 525 18.54 -17.41 -17.45
CA THR A 525 17.18 -17.68 -16.95
C THR A 525 16.22 -16.52 -17.20
N LEU A 526 16.65 -15.30 -16.86
CA LEU A 526 15.91 -14.07 -17.17
C LEU A 526 16.17 -13.64 -18.61
N LEU A 527 15.18 -13.02 -19.24
CA LEU A 527 15.34 -12.46 -20.57
C LEU A 527 15.90 -11.04 -20.47
N TRP A 528 16.96 -10.76 -21.22
CA TRP A 528 17.53 -9.42 -21.33
C TRP A 528 16.66 -8.60 -22.28
N ILE A 529 15.49 -8.13 -21.81
CA ILE A 529 14.45 -7.50 -22.65
C ILE A 529 14.96 -6.32 -23.49
N GLU A 530 15.92 -5.56 -22.95
CA GLU A 530 16.64 -4.45 -23.62
C GLU A 530 17.33 -4.85 -24.94
N ARG A 531 17.54 -6.16 -25.15
CA ARG A 531 18.23 -6.77 -26.30
C ARG A 531 17.29 -7.57 -27.21
N ILE A 532 15.98 -7.62 -26.92
CA ILE A 532 14.98 -8.33 -27.72
C ILE A 532 14.37 -7.31 -28.70
N PRO A 533 14.69 -7.34 -30.02
CA PRO A 533 14.39 -6.22 -30.92
C PRO A 533 12.89 -5.96 -31.14
N ASP A 534 12.05 -6.98 -30.95
CA ASP A 534 10.59 -6.86 -31.02
C ASP A 534 9.96 -6.33 -29.73
N ILE A 535 10.66 -6.28 -28.59
CA ILE A 535 10.14 -5.62 -27.38
C ILE A 535 10.40 -4.11 -27.49
N VAL A 536 9.36 -3.31 -27.21
CA VAL A 536 9.44 -1.86 -27.00
C VAL A 536 10.19 -1.61 -25.69
N ARG A 537 11.19 -0.74 -25.75
CA ARG A 537 11.97 -0.35 -24.57
C ARG A 537 11.22 0.73 -23.77
N ILE A 538 11.52 0.88 -22.48
CA ILE A 538 10.91 1.90 -21.62
C ILE A 538 11.18 3.35 -22.10
N ASP A 539 12.25 3.55 -22.87
CA ASP A 539 12.62 4.80 -23.56
C ASP A 539 12.06 4.90 -25.00
N GLU A 540 11.53 3.81 -25.57
CA GLU A 540 10.83 3.75 -26.87
C GLU A 540 9.30 3.76 -26.73
N GLU A 541 8.74 3.74 -25.52
CA GLU A 541 7.29 3.67 -25.29
C GLU A 541 6.63 5.05 -25.52
N VAL A 542 6.54 5.44 -26.80
CA VAL A 542 6.12 6.77 -27.26
C VAL A 542 4.70 7.10 -26.81
N TYR A 543 4.63 7.90 -25.76
CA TYR A 543 3.40 8.51 -25.28
C TYR A 543 2.80 9.48 -26.31
N SER A 544 1.48 9.40 -26.51
CA SER A 544 0.83 9.91 -27.74
C SER A 544 0.43 11.39 -27.72
N SER A 545 0.01 11.94 -26.58
CA SER A 545 -0.36 13.36 -26.41
C SER A 545 -0.73 13.67 -24.95
N ASP A 546 -0.13 14.68 -24.31
CA ASP A 546 -0.45 15.12 -22.93
C ASP A 546 -1.96 15.35 -22.65
N ASN A 547 -2.73 15.64 -23.70
CA ASN A 547 -4.17 15.91 -23.64
C ASN A 547 -5.07 14.66 -23.79
N ASP A 548 -4.49 13.45 -23.78
CA ASP A 548 -5.23 12.18 -23.79
C ASP A 548 -6.02 11.99 -22.47
N PRO A 549 -7.37 12.00 -22.49
CA PRO A 549 -8.18 11.91 -21.28
C PRO A 549 -8.06 10.55 -20.59
N GLU A 550 -7.79 9.48 -21.34
CA GLU A 550 -7.69 8.14 -20.79
C GLU A 550 -6.26 7.80 -20.32
N ARG A 551 -5.33 8.77 -20.31
CA ARG A 551 -4.00 8.62 -19.71
C ARG A 551 -4.09 8.33 -18.22
N TRP A 552 -3.15 7.50 -17.77
CA TRP A 552 -2.74 7.37 -16.39
C TRP A 552 -1.28 7.76 -16.20
N ASP A 553 -0.96 8.31 -15.02
CA ASP A 553 0.39 8.36 -14.47
C ASP A 553 0.44 7.40 -13.27
N VAL A 554 1.50 6.58 -13.18
CA VAL A 554 1.56 5.41 -12.29
C VAL A 554 2.93 5.33 -11.61
N GLN A 555 2.95 5.03 -10.32
CA GLN A 555 4.17 4.86 -9.53
C GLN A 555 4.13 3.53 -8.78
N ILE A 556 5.24 2.78 -8.80
CA ILE A 556 5.34 1.48 -8.11
C ILE A 556 5.96 1.65 -6.73
N PHE A 557 5.32 1.04 -5.74
CA PHE A 557 5.73 1.08 -4.33
C PHE A 557 5.95 -0.33 -3.80
N ARG A 558 6.83 -0.47 -2.81
CA ARG A 558 7.11 -1.75 -2.16
C ARG A 558 7.29 -1.64 -0.65
N SER A 559 7.13 -2.78 -0.01
CA SER A 559 7.69 -3.08 1.31
C SER A 559 8.67 -4.23 1.09
N ILE A 560 9.99 -3.98 1.05
CA ILE A 560 10.97 -5.05 0.76
C ILE A 560 12.37 -4.71 1.28
N ASP A 561 13.17 -5.73 1.59
CA ASP A 561 14.50 -5.55 2.17
C ASP A 561 15.66 -6.11 1.31
N SER A 562 16.89 -5.71 1.64
CA SER A 562 18.11 -6.23 1.00
C SER A 562 18.40 -7.71 1.30
N ASN A 563 17.55 -8.43 2.04
CA ASN A 563 17.60 -9.89 2.15
C ASN A 563 16.77 -10.54 1.03
N SER A 564 15.69 -9.90 0.58
CA SER A 564 14.82 -10.38 -0.51
C SER A 564 15.23 -9.94 -1.93
N VAL A 565 16.01 -8.89 -2.11
CA VAL A 565 16.48 -8.44 -3.45
C VAL A 565 18.00 -8.51 -3.69
N LYS A 566 18.40 -8.42 -4.97
CA LYS A 566 19.77 -8.16 -5.45
C LYS A 566 19.71 -7.02 -6.48
N GLY A 567 20.16 -5.84 -6.09
CA GLY A 567 20.14 -4.62 -6.92
C GLY A 567 20.30 -3.34 -6.09
N PHE A 568 19.98 -3.41 -4.79
CA PHE A 568 20.24 -2.32 -3.85
C PHE A 568 21.74 -1.99 -3.74
N PRO A 569 22.10 -0.70 -3.57
CA PRO A 569 23.50 -0.26 -3.47
C PRO A 569 24.21 -0.82 -2.23
N LYS A 570 25.54 -0.72 -2.24
CA LYS A 570 26.40 -1.09 -1.09
C LYS A 570 27.06 0.09 -0.39
N ASP A 571 27.20 1.23 -1.07
CA ASP A 571 27.69 2.48 -0.47
C ASP A 571 26.48 3.21 0.15
N PRO A 572 26.49 3.54 1.46
CA PRO A 572 25.37 4.22 2.11
C PRO A 572 24.98 5.57 1.49
N ARG A 573 25.89 6.24 0.77
CA ARG A 573 25.61 7.48 0.05
C ARG A 573 24.73 7.21 -1.18
N GLU A 574 24.93 6.06 -1.83
CA GLU A 574 24.08 5.60 -2.93
C GLU A 574 22.75 4.99 -2.44
N THR A 575 22.68 4.44 -1.21
CA THR A 575 21.39 3.98 -0.65
C THR A 575 20.48 5.15 -0.30
N THR A 576 21.05 6.25 0.19
CA THR A 576 20.35 7.52 0.42
C THR A 576 19.79 8.07 -0.90
N ARG A 577 20.58 8.05 -1.99
CA ARG A 577 20.13 8.40 -3.35
C ARG A 577 19.01 7.52 -3.92
N LYS A 578 18.83 6.30 -3.40
CA LYS A 578 17.72 5.39 -3.74
C LYS A 578 16.59 5.38 -2.70
N ASN A 579 16.61 6.31 -1.75
CA ASN A 579 15.58 6.49 -0.72
C ASN A 579 15.35 5.24 0.16
N LEU A 580 16.41 4.46 0.41
CA LEU A 580 16.35 3.23 1.21
C LEU A 580 16.69 3.52 2.68
N VAL A 581 15.81 3.10 3.59
CA VAL A 581 15.96 3.24 5.04
C VAL A 581 16.96 2.18 5.57
N CYS A 582 17.75 2.51 6.60
CA CYS A 582 18.71 1.58 7.20
C CYS A 582 18.13 0.88 8.45
N GLY A 583 17.98 -0.45 8.39
CA GLY A 583 17.73 -1.31 9.55
C GLY A 583 19.03 -1.86 10.17
N LYS A 584 18.95 -2.71 11.22
CA LYS A 584 20.15 -3.40 11.74
C LYS A 584 20.68 -4.36 10.66
N ASN A 585 21.81 -4.01 10.04
CA ASN A 585 22.48 -4.77 8.96
C ASN A 585 21.63 -5.03 7.69
N VAL A 586 20.64 -4.17 7.38
CA VAL A 586 19.72 -4.34 6.24
C VAL A 586 19.30 -3.00 5.65
N LEU A 587 19.06 -2.93 4.34
CA LEU A 587 18.44 -1.78 3.66
C LEU A 587 16.98 -2.09 3.34
N ILE A 588 16.11 -1.11 3.48
CA ILE A 588 14.65 -1.27 3.47
C ILE A 588 14.01 -0.27 2.50
N ASP A 589 13.18 -0.77 1.60
CA ASP A 589 12.21 -0.01 0.82
C ASP A 589 10.87 -0.09 1.57
N MET A 590 10.37 1.07 2.02
CA MET A 590 9.09 1.23 2.75
C MET A 590 8.12 2.11 1.95
N SER A 591 8.32 2.25 0.64
CA SER A 591 7.61 3.20 -0.19
C SER A 591 6.09 3.02 -0.22
N VAL A 592 5.54 1.85 0.14
CA VAL A 592 4.09 1.66 0.35
C VAL A 592 3.57 2.49 1.53
N HIS A 593 4.23 2.45 2.69
CA HIS A 593 3.84 3.26 3.86
C HIS A 593 3.94 4.75 3.51
N THR A 594 5.04 5.15 2.86
CA THR A 594 5.23 6.51 2.36
C THR A 594 4.08 6.94 1.44
N ALA A 595 3.69 6.11 0.47
CA ALA A 595 2.61 6.41 -0.47
C ALA A 595 1.25 6.55 0.21
N TYR A 596 0.89 5.65 1.12
CA TYR A 596 -0.36 5.77 1.89
C TYR A 596 -0.37 7.05 2.74
N VAL A 597 0.70 7.34 3.49
CA VAL A 597 0.81 8.57 4.29
C VAL A 597 0.72 9.83 3.40
N ASN A 598 1.33 9.80 2.22
CA ASN A 598 1.25 10.91 1.27
C ASN A 598 -0.19 11.09 0.74
N ALA A 599 -0.86 10.02 0.30
CA ALA A 599 -2.24 10.08 -0.19
C ALA A 599 -3.21 10.60 0.89
N ILE A 600 -3.10 10.11 2.13
CA ILE A 600 -3.94 10.54 3.26
C ILE A 600 -3.67 12.02 3.61
N ARG A 601 -2.43 12.50 3.53
CA ARG A 601 -2.09 13.92 3.74
C ARG A 601 -2.57 14.81 2.59
N GLY A 602 -2.58 14.30 1.35
CA GLY A 602 -3.10 15.00 0.18
C GLY A 602 -4.62 15.18 0.18
N ALA A 603 -5.37 14.25 0.79
CA ALA A 603 -6.83 14.18 0.75
C ALA A 603 -7.54 15.48 1.18
N GLN A 604 -8.54 15.92 0.41
CA GLN A 604 -9.30 17.16 0.62
C GLN A 604 -10.79 16.98 0.92
N HIS A 605 -11.40 15.93 0.37
CA HIS A 605 -12.84 15.68 0.39
C HIS A 605 -13.17 14.36 1.09
N PHE A 606 -12.62 13.24 0.63
CA PHE A 606 -12.89 11.94 1.24
C PHE A 606 -11.80 10.90 1.03
N ILE A 607 -11.82 9.89 1.90
CA ILE A 607 -11.03 8.65 1.79
C ILE A 607 -11.98 7.45 1.78
N TYR A 608 -11.79 6.54 0.82
CA TYR A 608 -12.43 5.23 0.80
C TYR A 608 -11.33 4.15 0.84
N ILE A 609 -11.34 3.31 1.86
CA ILE A 609 -10.36 2.24 2.08
C ILE A 609 -11.07 0.90 2.09
N GLU A 610 -10.46 -0.09 1.44
CA GLU A 610 -10.78 -1.50 1.66
C GLU A 610 -9.52 -2.25 2.06
N ASN A 611 -9.56 -2.96 3.20
CA ASN A 611 -8.39 -3.69 3.67
C ASN A 611 -8.71 -4.95 4.49
N GLN A 612 -7.95 -6.03 4.26
CA GLN A 612 -7.99 -7.25 5.08
C GLN A 612 -7.69 -7.01 6.57
N TYR A 613 -6.86 -6.01 6.89
CA TYR A 613 -6.54 -5.64 8.26
C TYR A 613 -6.56 -4.13 8.45
N PHE A 614 -6.98 -3.66 9.62
CA PHE A 614 -6.86 -2.25 9.99
C PHE A 614 -6.37 -2.09 11.43
N LEU A 615 -5.04 -2.06 11.61
CA LEU A 615 -4.40 -1.82 12.90
C LEU A 615 -3.07 -1.07 12.76
N GLY A 616 -2.77 -0.18 13.71
CA GLY A 616 -1.53 0.60 13.67
C GLY A 616 -1.52 1.79 14.61
N SER A 617 -0.43 2.57 14.50
CA SER A 617 -0.16 3.76 15.30
C SER A 617 -0.14 3.49 16.81
N SER A 618 0.38 2.32 17.22
CA SER A 618 0.23 1.82 18.59
C SER A 618 0.81 2.74 19.66
N PHE A 619 1.85 3.50 19.34
CA PHE A 619 2.42 4.54 20.21
C PHE A 619 1.40 5.56 20.73
N ASN A 620 0.22 5.70 20.08
CA ASN A 620 -0.88 6.54 20.56
C ASN A 620 -2.13 5.78 21.06
N TRP A 621 -2.09 4.45 21.16
CA TRP A 621 -3.15 3.70 21.85
C TRP A 621 -3.17 3.96 23.35
N ASN A 622 -4.33 3.88 23.99
CA ASN A 622 -4.47 4.12 25.44
C ASN A 622 -3.79 3.05 26.34
N SER A 623 -3.31 1.92 25.80
CA SER A 623 -2.30 1.06 26.42
C SER A 623 -1.64 0.14 25.38
N HIS A 624 -0.50 -0.49 25.73
CA HIS A 624 0.36 -1.28 24.82
C HIS A 624 1.02 -0.43 23.72
N LYS A 625 1.56 0.74 24.12
CA LYS A 625 2.16 1.72 23.19
C LYS A 625 3.45 1.22 22.53
N ASP A 626 4.13 0.33 23.22
CA ASP A 626 5.47 -0.22 22.98
C ASP A 626 5.47 -1.50 22.11
N VAL A 627 4.30 -2.06 21.78
CA VAL A 627 4.15 -3.28 20.94
C VAL A 627 4.77 -3.14 19.54
N GLY A 628 5.02 -1.91 19.07
CA GLY A 628 5.77 -1.64 17.85
C GLY A 628 4.95 -1.68 16.55
N ALA A 629 3.63 -1.62 16.61
CA ALA A 629 2.77 -1.42 15.44
C ALA A 629 2.77 0.07 15.01
N ASN A 630 3.95 0.54 14.59
CA ASN A 630 4.28 1.95 14.42
C ASN A 630 3.90 2.55 13.05
N ASN A 631 3.17 1.83 12.20
CA ASN A 631 2.64 2.39 10.95
C ASN A 631 1.72 3.61 11.23
N LEU A 632 1.77 4.63 10.37
CA LEU A 632 1.12 5.92 10.63
C LEU A 632 -0.30 6.02 10.05
N ILE A 633 -0.77 5.00 9.33
CA ILE A 633 -1.96 5.10 8.49
C ILE A 633 -3.23 5.44 9.30
N PRO A 634 -3.53 4.75 10.43
CA PRO A 634 -4.68 5.10 11.26
C PRO A 634 -4.61 6.52 11.87
N ILE A 635 -3.44 6.95 12.37
CA ILE A 635 -3.33 8.28 12.98
C ILE A 635 -3.35 9.41 11.95
N GLU A 636 -2.78 9.23 10.76
CA GLU A 636 -2.86 10.22 9.67
C GLU A 636 -4.32 10.44 9.21
N ILE A 637 -5.14 9.39 9.15
CA ILE A 637 -6.58 9.51 8.84
C ILE A 637 -7.29 10.31 9.95
N ALA A 638 -7.07 9.95 11.22
CA ALA A 638 -7.69 10.65 12.35
C ALA A 638 -7.25 12.13 12.43
N LEU A 639 -5.97 12.43 12.17
CA LEU A 639 -5.46 13.80 12.15
C LEU A 639 -5.89 14.58 10.90
N LYS A 640 -6.04 13.95 9.72
CA LYS A 640 -6.65 14.61 8.55
C LYS A 640 -8.11 15.01 8.85
N ILE A 641 -8.88 14.12 9.48
CA ILE A 641 -10.25 14.42 9.93
C ILE A 641 -10.25 15.56 10.97
N ALA A 642 -9.41 15.48 12.01
CA ALA A 642 -9.30 16.53 13.03
C ALA A 642 -8.93 17.89 12.42
N ASN A 643 -7.95 17.94 11.51
CA ASN A 643 -7.56 19.16 10.83
C ASN A 643 -8.69 19.75 9.97
N LYS A 644 -9.49 18.91 9.29
CA LYS A 644 -10.69 19.35 8.57
C LYS A 644 -11.79 19.86 9.52
N ILE A 645 -11.93 19.28 10.72
CA ILE A 645 -12.79 19.81 11.80
C ILE A 645 -12.31 21.20 12.27
N TYR A 646 -11.00 21.37 12.54
CA TYR A 646 -10.43 22.65 12.95
C TYR A 646 -10.58 23.74 11.88
N ALA A 647 -10.55 23.38 10.59
CA ALA A 647 -10.84 24.27 9.47
C ALA A 647 -12.35 24.55 9.27
N ASN A 648 -13.25 23.86 9.99
CA ASN A 648 -14.69 23.81 9.73
C ASN A 648 -15.02 23.38 8.28
N GLU A 649 -14.17 22.52 7.71
CA GLU A 649 -14.32 21.93 6.39
C GLU A 649 -15.05 20.58 6.47
N ARG A 650 -15.54 20.12 5.31
CA ARG A 650 -16.33 18.90 5.19
C ARG A 650 -15.47 17.78 4.63
N PHE A 651 -15.35 16.70 5.40
CA PHE A 651 -14.50 15.55 5.06
C PHE A 651 -15.05 14.25 5.65
N SER A 652 -14.96 13.15 4.91
CA SER A 652 -15.43 11.83 5.37
C SER A 652 -14.48 10.68 5.02
N ALA A 653 -14.37 9.70 5.91
CA ALA A 653 -13.57 8.48 5.74
C ALA A 653 -14.44 7.23 5.90
N TYR A 654 -14.37 6.36 4.90
CA TYR A 654 -15.09 5.09 4.79
C TYR A 654 -14.07 3.95 4.78
N ILE A 655 -14.21 2.98 5.68
CA ILE A 655 -13.25 1.90 5.84
C ILE A 655 -13.99 0.56 5.84
N VAL A 656 -13.80 -0.24 4.80
CA VAL A 656 -14.36 -1.59 4.65
C VAL A 656 -13.29 -2.62 5.02
N ILE A 657 -13.63 -3.49 5.97
CA ILE A 657 -12.73 -4.52 6.55
C ILE A 657 -13.50 -5.85 6.66
N PRO A 658 -12.84 -7.01 6.70
CA PRO A 658 -13.56 -8.27 6.88
C PRO A 658 -14.21 -8.32 8.28
N MET A 659 -15.31 -9.05 8.44
CA MET A 659 -16.05 -9.08 9.71
C MET A 659 -15.15 -9.58 10.85
N TRP A 660 -14.35 -10.61 10.57
CA TRP A 660 -13.16 -11.01 11.31
C TRP A 660 -12.05 -11.44 10.32
N PRO A 661 -10.76 -11.41 10.71
CA PRO A 661 -9.69 -12.03 9.93
C PRO A 661 -9.89 -13.54 9.74
N GLU A 662 -9.72 -14.02 8.50
CA GLU A 662 -9.86 -15.41 8.02
C GLU A 662 -9.34 -16.48 8.98
N GLY A 663 -10.14 -17.54 9.14
CA GLY A 663 -9.94 -18.59 10.12
C GLY A 663 -10.85 -18.42 11.34
N ASN A 664 -10.89 -19.45 12.20
CA ASN A 664 -11.84 -19.54 13.31
C ASN A 664 -11.82 -18.26 14.21
N PRO A 665 -12.94 -17.50 14.31
CA PRO A 665 -12.98 -16.23 15.05
C PRO A 665 -12.86 -16.37 16.57
N THR A 666 -12.97 -17.59 17.12
CA THR A 666 -12.64 -17.88 18.52
C THR A 666 -11.14 -18.10 18.76
N GLY A 667 -10.34 -18.24 17.69
CA GLY A 667 -8.90 -18.53 17.75
C GLY A 667 -8.06 -17.39 18.32
N ALA A 668 -6.98 -17.74 19.02
CA ALA A 668 -6.11 -16.77 19.68
C ALA A 668 -5.48 -15.71 18.75
N PRO A 669 -5.05 -16.01 17.51
CA PRO A 669 -4.57 -14.99 16.57
C PRO A 669 -5.67 -13.98 16.21
N THR A 670 -6.82 -14.47 15.74
CA THR A 670 -7.96 -13.65 15.30
C THR A 670 -8.50 -12.78 16.45
N GLN A 671 -8.64 -13.35 17.65
CA GLN A 671 -9.04 -12.62 18.85
C GLN A 671 -8.03 -11.53 19.27
N ARG A 672 -6.73 -11.76 19.13
CA ARG A 672 -5.71 -10.75 19.42
C ARG A 672 -5.70 -9.64 18.36
N ILE A 673 -5.86 -9.98 17.08
CA ILE A 673 -5.92 -9.00 15.99
C ILE A 673 -7.16 -8.09 16.12
N LEU A 674 -8.32 -8.65 16.42
CA LEU A 674 -9.55 -7.89 16.69
C LEU A 674 -9.38 -6.91 17.87
N TYR A 675 -8.61 -7.29 18.90
CA TYR A 675 -8.30 -6.41 20.04
C TYR A 675 -7.38 -5.24 19.63
N TRP A 676 -6.39 -5.46 18.77
CA TRP A 676 -5.56 -4.40 18.19
C TRP A 676 -6.34 -3.48 17.23
N GLN A 677 -7.25 -4.03 16.44
CA GLN A 677 -8.19 -3.28 15.62
C GLN A 677 -9.09 -2.39 16.48
N LYS A 678 -9.66 -2.93 17.57
CA LYS A 678 -10.46 -2.15 18.55
C LYS A 678 -9.64 -1.02 19.15
N LYS A 679 -8.39 -1.27 19.57
CA LYS A 679 -7.46 -0.24 20.09
C LYS A 679 -7.20 0.87 19.06
N THR A 680 -7.04 0.50 17.79
CA THR A 680 -6.84 1.43 16.68
C THR A 680 -8.09 2.29 16.43
N MET A 681 -9.28 1.67 16.31
CA MET A 681 -10.57 2.37 16.17
C MET A 681 -10.80 3.36 17.32
N GLN A 682 -10.55 2.92 18.57
CA GLN A 682 -10.71 3.75 19.78
C GLN A 682 -9.84 5.01 19.70
N MET A 683 -8.54 4.86 19.37
CA MET A 683 -7.62 6.00 19.21
C MET A 683 -8.13 7.00 18.17
N MET A 684 -8.62 6.53 17.02
CA MET A 684 -9.12 7.40 15.96
C MET A 684 -10.37 8.17 16.40
N TYR A 685 -11.36 7.50 17.00
CA TYR A 685 -12.58 8.15 17.45
C TYR A 685 -12.36 9.09 18.65
N GLU A 686 -11.42 8.79 19.56
CA GLU A 686 -11.01 9.71 20.63
C GLU A 686 -10.40 11.01 20.08
N ILE A 687 -9.58 10.93 19.02
CA ILE A 687 -9.01 12.11 18.33
C ILE A 687 -10.11 12.95 17.67
N ILE A 688 -11.06 12.30 16.99
CA ILE A 688 -12.16 12.98 16.28
C ILE A 688 -13.14 13.64 17.27
N HIS A 689 -13.50 12.96 18.37
CA HIS A 689 -14.31 13.55 19.43
C HIS A 689 -13.62 14.78 20.05
N ARG A 690 -12.32 14.67 20.36
CA ARG A 690 -11.53 15.80 20.89
C ARG A 690 -11.59 17.00 19.95
N ALA A 691 -11.36 16.79 18.66
CA ALA A 691 -11.41 17.87 17.67
C ALA A 691 -12.79 18.54 17.60
N LEU A 692 -13.88 17.75 17.58
CA LEU A 692 -15.26 18.28 17.59
C LEU A 692 -15.52 19.14 18.83
N LYS A 693 -15.07 18.69 20.00
CA LYS A 693 -15.26 19.35 21.28
C LYS A 693 -14.44 20.62 21.43
N GLU A 694 -13.21 20.64 20.94
CA GLU A 694 -12.33 21.82 20.98
C GLU A 694 -12.86 22.98 20.11
N VAL A 695 -13.69 22.69 19.09
CA VAL A 695 -14.39 23.71 18.27
C VAL A 695 -15.88 23.90 18.62
N GLY A 696 -16.40 23.22 19.64
CA GLY A 696 -17.81 23.33 20.05
C GLY A 696 -18.83 22.79 19.03
N LEU A 697 -18.47 21.74 18.29
CA LEU A 697 -19.32 21.06 17.31
C LEU A 697 -19.83 19.68 17.79
N ASP A 698 -19.44 19.22 18.97
CA ASP A 698 -19.80 17.91 19.53
C ASP A 698 -21.29 17.78 19.92
N ASP A 699 -22.02 18.89 20.06
CA ASP A 699 -23.49 18.91 20.13
C ASP A 699 -24.17 18.73 18.75
N ARG A 700 -23.52 19.16 17.66
CA ARG A 700 -24.10 19.19 16.30
C ARG A 700 -23.78 17.96 15.46
N TYR A 701 -22.56 17.42 15.62
CA TYR A 701 -22.06 16.26 14.88
C TYR A 701 -21.54 15.21 15.85
N GLU A 702 -21.47 13.96 15.37
CA GLU A 702 -20.85 12.86 16.10
C GLU A 702 -19.63 12.31 15.32
N PRO A 703 -18.72 11.54 15.94
CA PRO A 703 -17.55 11.02 15.23
C PRO A 703 -17.89 10.15 14.01
N GLN A 704 -19.07 9.51 13.99
CA GLN A 704 -19.57 8.74 12.84
C GLN A 704 -20.20 9.60 11.71
N ASP A 705 -20.20 10.93 11.83
CA ASP A 705 -20.42 11.84 10.70
C ASP A 705 -19.12 12.12 9.91
N TYR A 706 -17.99 11.57 10.35
CA TYR A 706 -16.67 11.76 9.75
C TYR A 706 -15.93 10.44 9.47
N LEU A 707 -16.07 9.44 10.34
CA LEU A 707 -15.37 8.15 10.21
C LEU A 707 -16.36 6.98 10.37
N ASN A 708 -16.44 6.10 9.38
CA ASN A 708 -17.28 4.91 9.44
C ASN A 708 -16.50 3.65 9.05
N PHE A 709 -16.69 2.60 9.86
CA PHE A 709 -16.20 1.25 9.58
C PHE A 709 -17.35 0.35 9.16
N PHE A 710 -17.11 -0.45 8.13
CA PHE A 710 -18.04 -1.42 7.56
C PHE A 710 -17.36 -2.78 7.40
N CYS A 711 -18.16 -3.82 7.28
CA CYS A 711 -17.75 -5.10 6.72
C CYS A 711 -18.73 -5.54 5.63
N LEU A 712 -18.41 -6.61 4.92
CA LEU A 712 -19.30 -7.20 3.93
C LEU A 712 -19.91 -8.52 4.42
N GLY A 713 -21.13 -8.80 4.00
CA GLY A 713 -21.84 -10.04 4.30
C GLY A 713 -22.97 -10.34 3.33
N ASN A 714 -23.37 -11.60 3.25
CA ASN A 714 -24.45 -12.03 2.37
C ASN A 714 -25.45 -12.93 3.12
N ARG A 715 -26.65 -13.07 2.57
CA ARG A 715 -27.71 -13.95 3.07
C ARG A 715 -28.66 -14.35 1.95
N GLU A 716 -28.73 -15.66 1.68
CA GLU A 716 -29.51 -16.24 0.57
C GLU A 716 -30.73 -17.00 1.09
N VAL A 717 -31.94 -16.79 0.55
CA VAL A 717 -33.06 -17.72 0.79
C VAL A 717 -32.77 -19.08 0.16
N GLU A 718 -33.52 -20.13 0.52
CA GLU A 718 -33.46 -21.42 -0.16
C GLU A 718 -34.34 -21.37 -1.41
N ASP A 719 -33.78 -21.64 -2.60
CA ASP A 719 -34.49 -21.45 -3.88
C ASP A 719 -35.62 -22.49 -4.12
N SER A 720 -35.68 -23.55 -3.30
CA SER A 720 -36.83 -24.46 -3.17
C SER A 720 -36.70 -25.27 -1.87
N PRO A 721 -37.75 -25.39 -1.03
CA PRO A 721 -37.65 -26.10 0.26
C PRO A 721 -37.40 -27.59 0.05
N SER A 722 -36.15 -28.03 0.25
CA SER A 722 -35.70 -29.38 -0.08
C SER A 722 -35.88 -30.36 1.08
N ALA A 723 -36.31 -31.59 0.77
CA ALA A 723 -36.77 -32.58 1.75
C ALA A 723 -35.63 -33.37 2.43
N SER A 724 -34.65 -32.67 3.02
CA SER A 724 -33.57 -33.27 3.81
C SER A 724 -33.30 -32.48 5.09
N SER A 725 -34.29 -32.44 5.99
CA SER A 725 -34.09 -32.04 7.39
C SER A 725 -33.36 -33.14 8.16
N GLU A 726 -32.14 -33.49 7.73
CA GLU A 726 -31.23 -34.30 8.53
C GLU A 726 -30.92 -33.57 9.84
N SER A 727 -30.66 -34.32 10.92
CA SER A 727 -30.55 -33.74 12.26
C SER A 727 -29.26 -32.96 12.47
N CYS A 728 -29.26 -31.69 12.06
CA CYS A 728 -28.20 -30.72 12.34
C CYS A 728 -27.84 -30.73 13.82
N SER A 729 -26.55 -30.81 14.13
CA SER A 729 -26.07 -30.76 15.50
C SER A 729 -26.13 -29.31 15.99
N ALA A 730 -26.82 -29.05 17.11
CA ALA A 730 -26.98 -27.68 17.62
C ALA A 730 -25.65 -26.99 17.97
N ASN A 731 -24.56 -27.75 18.10
CA ASN A 731 -23.26 -27.32 18.59
C ASN A 731 -22.21 -27.07 17.49
N ASN A 732 -22.51 -27.32 16.21
CA ASN A 732 -21.58 -27.05 15.10
C ASN A 732 -21.81 -25.65 14.50
N PRO A 733 -20.81 -24.74 14.50
CA PRO A 733 -20.94 -23.42 13.86
C PRO A 733 -21.33 -23.46 12.38
N GLN A 734 -20.90 -24.49 11.63
CA GLN A 734 -21.30 -24.60 10.22
C GLN A 734 -22.78 -25.00 10.06
N ASP A 735 -23.31 -25.84 10.94
CA ASP A 735 -24.75 -26.16 10.97
C ASP A 735 -25.58 -24.92 11.32
N GLN A 736 -25.07 -24.06 12.21
CA GLN A 736 -25.71 -22.78 12.54
C GLN A 736 -25.68 -21.81 11.36
N ALA A 737 -24.53 -21.61 10.69
CA ALA A 737 -24.40 -20.75 9.51
C ALA A 737 -25.25 -21.23 8.31
N ARG A 738 -25.40 -22.55 8.14
CA ARG A 738 -26.34 -23.14 7.16
C ARG A 738 -27.79 -22.82 7.49
N LYS A 739 -28.19 -22.97 8.75
CA LYS A 739 -29.56 -22.71 9.23
C LYS A 739 -29.92 -21.22 9.18
N SER A 740 -29.00 -20.33 9.53
CA SER A 740 -29.18 -18.88 9.45
C SER A 740 -29.06 -18.34 8.02
N ARG A 741 -28.48 -19.15 7.11
CA ARG A 741 -28.30 -18.88 5.68
C ARG A 741 -27.41 -17.67 5.35
N ARG A 742 -26.51 -17.29 6.28
CA ARG A 742 -25.65 -16.10 6.18
C ARG A 742 -24.17 -16.42 6.38
N PHE A 743 -23.30 -15.59 5.80
CA PHE A 743 -21.87 -15.58 6.11
C PHE A 743 -21.28 -14.20 5.79
N MET A 744 -20.09 -13.88 6.30
CA MET A 744 -19.38 -12.69 5.84
C MET A 744 -18.94 -12.86 4.38
N VAL A 745 -18.85 -11.77 3.64
CA VAL A 745 -18.10 -11.71 2.39
C VAL A 745 -16.71 -11.26 2.79
N TYR A 746 -15.70 -12.06 2.50
CA TYR A 746 -14.37 -11.80 3.03
C TYR A 746 -13.67 -10.72 2.21
N VAL A 747 -13.46 -9.57 2.84
CA VAL A 747 -12.72 -8.43 2.29
C VAL A 747 -11.24 -8.75 2.34
N HIS A 748 -10.73 -9.37 1.28
CA HIS A 748 -9.29 -9.55 1.09
C HIS A 748 -8.65 -8.35 0.35
N SER A 749 -9.43 -7.40 -0.15
CA SER A 749 -8.99 -6.12 -0.73
C SER A 749 -7.77 -5.50 -0.02
N LYS A 750 -6.90 -4.82 -0.77
CA LYS A 750 -5.87 -3.92 -0.23
C LYS A 750 -5.77 -2.65 -1.08
N GLY A 751 -6.61 -1.66 -0.80
CA GLY A 751 -6.59 -0.41 -1.54
C GLY A 751 -7.13 0.80 -0.79
N ILE A 752 -6.83 1.97 -1.37
CA ILE A 752 -7.34 3.28 -0.96
C ILE A 752 -7.66 4.09 -2.20
N ILE A 753 -8.82 4.76 -2.19
CA ILE A 753 -9.23 5.78 -3.15
C ILE A 753 -9.33 7.10 -2.39
N VAL A 754 -8.78 8.17 -2.97
CA VAL A 754 -8.77 9.52 -2.42
C VAL A 754 -9.39 10.48 -3.41
N ASP A 755 -10.39 11.23 -2.94
CA ASP A 755 -11.04 12.34 -3.65
C ASP A 755 -11.57 12.04 -5.07
N ASP A 756 -11.79 10.76 -5.40
CA ASP A 756 -12.08 10.22 -6.74
C ASP A 756 -11.00 10.52 -7.82
N GLU A 757 -9.81 11.01 -7.46
CA GLU A 757 -8.69 11.32 -8.38
C GLU A 757 -7.43 10.44 -8.22
N TYR A 758 -7.21 9.83 -7.05
CA TYR A 758 -6.03 9.01 -6.78
C TYR A 758 -6.42 7.65 -6.20
N VAL A 759 -5.73 6.59 -6.64
CA VAL A 759 -5.95 5.21 -6.16
C VAL A 759 -4.63 4.51 -5.88
N ILE A 760 -4.57 3.72 -4.81
CA ILE A 760 -3.52 2.72 -4.57
C ILE A 760 -4.16 1.33 -4.51
N ILE A 761 -3.61 0.36 -5.24
CA ILE A 761 -3.95 -1.07 -5.16
C ILE A 761 -2.67 -1.90 -5.05
N GLY A 762 -2.66 -2.93 -4.21
CA GLY A 762 -1.49 -3.80 -4.04
C GLY A 762 -1.76 -5.04 -3.22
N SER A 763 -0.70 -5.60 -2.64
CA SER A 763 -0.76 -6.74 -1.71
C SER A 763 -0.74 -6.32 -0.23
N ALA A 764 -0.42 -5.05 0.06
CA ALA A 764 -0.09 -4.55 1.40
C ALA A 764 -1.30 -4.24 2.28
N ASN A 765 -1.37 -4.90 3.44
CA ASN A 765 -2.40 -4.67 4.44
C ASN A 765 -2.11 -3.45 5.33
N ILE A 766 -3.14 -2.87 5.98
CA ILE A 766 -2.95 -1.82 7.00
C ILE A 766 -2.65 -2.48 8.35
N ASN A 767 -1.43 -2.99 8.45
CA ASN A 767 -0.81 -3.56 9.65
C ASN A 767 0.71 -3.33 9.60
N GLN A 768 1.44 -3.66 10.68
CA GLN A 768 2.90 -3.51 10.71
C GLN A 768 3.60 -4.56 9.82
N ARG A 769 3.07 -5.78 9.75
CA ARG A 769 3.52 -6.87 8.85
C ARG A 769 3.75 -6.41 7.41
N SER A 770 2.81 -5.66 6.83
CA SER A 770 2.88 -5.19 5.45
C SER A 770 3.56 -3.82 5.31
N MET A 771 3.56 -2.97 6.35
CA MET A 771 4.05 -1.59 6.27
C MET A 771 5.51 -1.38 6.72
N GLU A 772 6.15 -2.34 7.40
CA GLU A 772 7.51 -2.18 7.96
C GLU A 772 8.65 -2.46 6.95
N GLY A 773 8.39 -3.10 5.80
CA GLY A 773 9.41 -3.44 4.80
C GLY A 773 10.38 -4.59 5.20
N THR A 774 10.67 -4.77 6.49
CA THR A 774 11.47 -5.90 7.01
C THR A 774 10.67 -7.14 7.40
N ARG A 775 9.35 -7.08 7.43
CA ARG A 775 8.46 -8.21 7.75
C ARG A 775 8.11 -8.98 6.48
N ASP A 776 6.88 -8.87 5.98
CA ASP A 776 6.47 -9.50 4.73
C ASP A 776 6.92 -8.62 3.54
N THR A 777 7.12 -9.23 2.36
CA THR A 777 7.42 -8.44 1.16
C THR A 777 6.15 -8.10 0.39
N GLU A 778 5.90 -6.82 0.15
CA GLU A 778 4.71 -6.31 -0.53
C GLU A 778 5.03 -5.50 -1.79
N ILE A 779 4.02 -5.29 -2.62
CA ILE A 779 4.05 -4.39 -3.79
C ILE A 779 2.69 -3.70 -3.92
N ALA A 780 2.70 -2.46 -4.38
CA ALA A 780 1.50 -1.72 -4.78
C ALA A 780 1.80 -0.83 -5.98
N MET A 781 0.76 -0.46 -6.71
CA MET A 781 0.78 0.67 -7.63
C MET A 781 -0.07 1.79 -7.02
N GLY A 782 0.37 3.05 -7.17
CA GLY A 782 -0.47 4.22 -6.98
C GLY A 782 -0.57 5.00 -8.28
N ALA A 783 -1.77 5.42 -8.64
CA ALA A 783 -2.05 6.00 -9.95
C ALA A 783 -3.16 7.06 -9.91
N TYR A 784 -3.11 7.95 -10.89
CA TYR A 784 -4.15 8.95 -11.17
C TYR A 784 -4.28 9.16 -12.68
N GLN A 785 -5.40 9.75 -13.11
CA GLN A 785 -5.56 10.26 -14.47
C GLN A 785 -5.33 11.77 -14.47
N PRO A 786 -4.27 12.31 -15.11
CA PRO A 786 -3.94 13.74 -15.05
C PRO A 786 -5.09 14.66 -15.47
N GLN A 787 -5.91 14.22 -16.43
CA GLN A 787 -7.05 14.96 -16.95
C GLN A 787 -8.30 14.89 -16.04
N TYR A 788 -8.32 14.06 -15.00
CA TYR A 788 -9.40 13.95 -14.02
C TYR A 788 -8.87 14.15 -12.58
N THR A 789 -8.40 15.37 -12.30
CA THR A 789 -7.94 15.82 -10.97
C THR A 789 -8.65 17.11 -10.57
N TRP A 790 -8.82 17.37 -9.27
CA TRP A 790 -9.44 18.60 -8.73
C TRP A 790 -8.68 19.87 -9.10
N SER A 791 -7.38 19.75 -9.41
CA SER A 791 -6.53 20.87 -9.85
C SER A 791 -6.69 21.22 -11.34
N ASN A 792 -7.17 20.28 -12.19
CA ASN A 792 -7.44 20.51 -13.61
C ASN A 792 -8.94 20.65 -13.95
N MET A 793 -9.84 20.15 -13.09
CA MET A 793 -11.29 20.19 -13.31
C MET A 793 -11.97 21.34 -12.55
N LEU A 794 -13.02 21.91 -13.13
CA LEU A 794 -13.88 22.92 -12.47
C LEU A 794 -14.95 22.31 -11.54
N SER A 795 -14.92 20.99 -11.35
CA SER A 795 -15.89 20.19 -10.60
C SER A 795 -15.24 18.88 -10.15
N ALA A 796 -15.93 18.11 -9.30
CA ALA A 796 -15.45 16.79 -8.88
C ALA A 796 -15.01 15.91 -10.08
N PRO A 797 -13.84 15.22 -9.98
CA PRO A 797 -13.31 14.39 -11.04
C PRO A 797 -14.21 13.18 -11.27
N ARG A 798 -14.58 12.92 -12.53
CA ARG A 798 -15.45 11.79 -12.92
C ARG A 798 -14.77 10.86 -13.93
N GLY A 799 -13.49 10.57 -13.68
CA GLY A 799 -12.71 9.61 -14.44
C GLY A 799 -13.01 8.15 -14.08
N GLN A 800 -12.14 7.25 -14.50
CA GLN A 800 -12.22 5.81 -14.23
C GLN A 800 -12.17 5.47 -12.74
N ILE A 801 -11.49 6.29 -11.91
CA ILE A 801 -11.41 6.10 -10.45
C ILE A 801 -12.78 6.34 -9.80
N TYR A 802 -13.44 7.46 -10.12
CA TYR A 802 -14.85 7.69 -9.78
C TYR A 802 -15.74 6.53 -10.27
N GLY A 803 -15.55 6.06 -11.51
CA GLY A 803 -16.31 4.95 -12.08
C GLY A 803 -16.19 3.66 -11.25
N TYR A 804 -14.95 3.29 -10.90
CA TYR A 804 -14.61 2.15 -10.05
C TYR A 804 -15.15 2.29 -8.62
N ARG A 805 -15.00 3.47 -8.01
CA ARG A 805 -15.49 3.76 -6.66
C ARG A 805 -17.02 3.70 -6.59
N MET A 806 -17.71 4.25 -7.59
CA MET A 806 -19.16 4.09 -7.77
C MET A 806 -19.57 2.63 -8.02
N SER A 807 -18.71 1.83 -8.67
CA SER A 807 -18.97 0.41 -8.98
C SER A 807 -18.84 -0.50 -7.76
N LEU A 808 -17.78 -0.33 -6.96
CA LEU A 808 -17.64 -0.96 -5.65
C LEU A 808 -18.83 -0.57 -4.75
N TRP A 809 -19.25 0.69 -4.76
CA TRP A 809 -20.44 1.11 -4.01
C TRP A 809 -21.73 0.49 -4.56
N ALA A 810 -21.88 0.31 -5.87
CA ALA A 810 -23.07 -0.35 -6.45
C ALA A 810 -23.18 -1.83 -6.06
N GLU A 811 -22.05 -2.54 -5.98
CA GLU A 811 -21.93 -3.89 -5.44
C GLU A 811 -22.26 -3.93 -3.93
N HIS A 812 -21.58 -3.11 -3.14
CA HIS A 812 -21.70 -3.13 -1.68
C HIS A 812 -23.06 -2.64 -1.21
N ILE A 813 -23.66 -1.64 -1.84
CA ILE A 813 -24.96 -1.07 -1.44
C ILE A 813 -26.13 -1.77 -2.14
N GLY A 814 -25.91 -2.38 -3.31
CA GLY A 814 -26.99 -2.92 -4.15
C GLY A 814 -27.80 -1.85 -4.89
N ALA A 815 -27.34 -0.59 -4.88
CA ALA A 815 -28.00 0.56 -5.50
C ALA A 815 -27.01 1.68 -5.84
N VAL A 816 -27.44 2.62 -6.68
CA VAL A 816 -26.70 3.83 -7.06
C VAL A 816 -27.60 5.05 -6.81
N GLU A 817 -27.16 5.95 -5.92
CA GLU A 817 -27.87 7.18 -5.58
C GLU A 817 -27.07 8.43 -6.01
N GLU A 818 -27.75 9.58 -6.14
CA GLU A 818 -27.09 10.86 -6.47
C GLU A 818 -26.20 11.35 -5.32
N SER A 819 -26.60 11.09 -4.07
CA SER A 819 -25.83 11.36 -2.84
C SER A 819 -24.43 10.75 -2.88
N PHE A 820 -24.29 9.56 -3.48
CA PHE A 820 -23.02 8.83 -3.61
C PHE A 820 -22.02 9.51 -4.57
N ARG A 821 -22.42 10.58 -5.26
CA ARG A 821 -21.50 11.39 -6.09
C ARG A 821 -20.75 12.48 -5.32
N CYS A 822 -21.09 12.69 -4.04
CA CYS A 822 -20.44 13.62 -3.12
C CYS A 822 -20.12 12.89 -1.80
N PRO A 823 -19.14 11.98 -1.75
CA PRO A 823 -18.87 11.13 -0.58
C PRO A 823 -18.44 11.91 0.67
N GLU A 824 -17.94 13.14 0.53
CA GLU A 824 -17.64 14.05 1.64
C GLU A 824 -18.90 14.58 2.34
N SER A 825 -20.04 14.59 1.65
CA SER A 825 -21.28 15.20 2.14
C SER A 825 -21.89 14.45 3.32
N LEU A 826 -22.44 15.21 4.29
CA LEU A 826 -23.10 14.68 5.48
C LEU A 826 -24.30 13.79 5.13
N GLU A 827 -25.01 14.12 4.05
CA GLU A 827 -26.13 13.33 3.50
C GLU A 827 -25.64 11.94 3.07
N CYS A 828 -24.60 11.89 2.23
CA CYS A 828 -23.99 10.64 1.79
C CYS A 828 -23.47 9.81 2.96
N THR A 829 -22.69 10.42 3.87
CA THR A 829 -22.11 9.71 5.03
C THR A 829 -23.20 9.10 5.92
N ARG A 830 -24.30 9.83 6.17
CA ARG A 830 -25.42 9.32 6.98
C ARG A 830 -26.26 8.28 6.23
N GLN A 831 -26.47 8.42 4.93
CA GLN A 831 -27.20 7.46 4.10
C GLN A 831 -26.46 6.11 4.02
N VAL A 832 -25.16 6.12 3.71
CA VAL A 832 -24.32 4.91 3.66
C VAL A 832 -24.26 4.23 5.04
N ARG A 833 -24.16 5.00 6.12
CA ARG A 833 -24.22 4.51 7.51
C ARG A 833 -25.58 3.88 7.84
N GLN A 834 -26.69 4.51 7.44
CA GLN A 834 -28.04 4.00 7.64
C GLN A 834 -28.29 2.69 6.87
N ILE A 835 -27.80 2.59 5.63
CA ILE A 835 -27.85 1.37 4.82
C ILE A 835 -27.09 0.24 5.53
N GLY A 836 -25.86 0.48 5.97
CA GLY A 836 -25.08 -0.50 6.74
C GLY A 836 -25.77 -0.95 8.04
N GLU A 837 -26.53 -0.07 8.69
CA GLU A 837 -27.33 -0.38 9.89
C GLU A 837 -28.62 -1.15 9.59
N GLN A 838 -29.25 -0.94 8.44
CA GLN A 838 -30.38 -1.74 7.98
C GLN A 838 -29.93 -3.14 7.56
N ASN A 839 -28.85 -3.23 6.79
CA ASN A 839 -28.23 -4.48 6.37
C ASN A 839 -27.69 -5.29 7.56
N TRP A 840 -27.12 -4.67 8.59
CA TRP A 840 -26.79 -5.37 9.84
C TRP A 840 -28.03 -6.00 10.50
N LYS A 841 -29.14 -5.26 10.59
CA LYS A 841 -30.40 -5.79 11.18
C LYS A 841 -30.94 -6.96 10.36
N GLN A 842 -30.88 -6.88 9.03
CA GLN A 842 -31.29 -7.97 8.14
C GLN A 842 -30.36 -9.20 8.27
N PHE A 843 -29.05 -8.99 8.27
CA PHE A 843 -28.04 -10.04 8.45
C PHE A 843 -28.18 -10.73 9.81
N ALA A 844 -28.32 -9.97 10.89
CA ALA A 844 -28.39 -10.48 12.26
C ALA A 844 -29.74 -11.15 12.61
N SER A 845 -30.82 -10.85 11.89
CA SER A 845 -32.18 -11.36 12.17
C SER A 845 -32.26 -12.90 12.28
N ASN A 846 -33.19 -13.39 13.11
CA ASN A 846 -33.57 -14.80 13.15
C ASN A 846 -34.37 -15.24 11.92
N GLU A 847 -35.03 -14.29 11.23
CA GLU A 847 -35.76 -14.53 9.99
C GLU A 847 -34.79 -14.53 8.79
N VAL A 848 -34.87 -15.55 7.94
CA VAL A 848 -34.05 -15.63 6.72
C VAL A 848 -34.70 -14.82 5.61
N THR A 849 -33.98 -13.82 5.12
CA THR A 849 -34.40 -12.97 3.99
C THR A 849 -33.22 -12.70 3.07
N GLU A 850 -33.49 -12.52 1.78
CA GLU A 850 -32.48 -12.26 0.75
C GLU A 850 -31.87 -10.86 0.92
N MET A 851 -30.55 -10.77 1.07
CA MET A 851 -29.83 -9.48 1.04
C MET A 851 -29.61 -9.03 -0.40
N ARG A 852 -29.67 -7.70 -0.64
CA ARG A 852 -29.50 -7.10 -1.99
C ARG A 852 -28.21 -6.29 -2.16
N GLY A 853 -27.55 -5.98 -1.06
CA GLY A 853 -26.23 -5.34 -1.01
C GLY A 853 -25.48 -5.91 0.19
N HIS A 854 -24.15 -5.91 0.11
CA HIS A 854 -23.29 -6.59 1.06
C HIS A 854 -22.79 -5.72 2.22
N LEU A 855 -22.89 -4.39 2.11
CA LEU A 855 -22.36 -3.43 3.08
C LEU A 855 -23.11 -3.52 4.41
N ILE A 856 -22.38 -3.85 5.47
CA ILE A 856 -22.87 -3.99 6.84
C ILE A 856 -22.09 -3.01 7.74
N LYS A 857 -22.75 -2.30 8.65
CA LYS A 857 -22.06 -1.50 9.68
C LYS A 857 -21.17 -2.45 10.49
N TYR A 858 -19.87 -2.16 10.61
CA TYR A 858 -18.97 -3.01 11.40
C TYR A 858 -19.55 -3.15 12.82
N PRO A 859 -19.60 -4.36 13.44
CA PRO A 859 -20.49 -4.66 14.56
C PRO A 859 -20.10 -4.05 15.93
N VAL A 860 -19.56 -2.84 15.92
CA VAL A 860 -19.30 -1.99 17.08
C VAL A 860 -20.30 -0.83 17.17
N SER A 861 -20.63 -0.44 18.40
CA SER A 861 -21.21 0.86 18.71
C SER A 861 -20.08 1.86 19.03
N VAL A 862 -20.35 3.14 18.74
CA VAL A 862 -19.48 4.28 19.06
C VAL A 862 -20.39 5.35 19.66
N ASP A 863 -20.08 5.84 20.86
CA ASP A 863 -20.81 6.96 21.48
C ASP A 863 -20.22 8.32 21.06
N ARG A 864 -20.85 9.43 21.48
CA ARG A 864 -20.49 10.79 21.04
C ARG A 864 -19.09 11.18 21.51
N GLU A 865 -18.65 10.58 22.61
CA GLU A 865 -17.34 10.66 23.23
C GLU A 865 -16.27 9.79 22.53
N GLY A 866 -16.67 8.99 21.53
CA GLY A 866 -15.77 8.17 20.70
C GLY A 866 -15.45 6.78 21.25
N ASN A 867 -16.14 6.30 22.31
CA ASN A 867 -15.84 5.00 22.89
C ASN A 867 -16.38 3.86 22.04
N VAL A 868 -15.47 3.01 21.55
CA VAL A 868 -15.80 1.80 20.79
C VAL A 868 -16.24 0.70 21.75
N LYS A 869 -17.41 0.12 21.51
CA LYS A 869 -18.02 -0.98 22.29
C LYS A 869 -18.62 -2.00 21.30
N PRO A 870 -18.93 -3.25 21.68
CA PRO A 870 -19.76 -4.12 20.83
C PRO A 870 -21.13 -3.46 20.54
N LEU A 871 -21.84 -3.89 19.48
CA LEU A 871 -23.24 -3.50 19.31
C LEU A 871 -24.11 -4.07 20.46
N PRO A 872 -25.16 -3.34 20.92
CA PRO A 872 -26.05 -3.83 21.98
C PRO A 872 -26.67 -5.18 21.65
N GLY A 873 -26.48 -6.16 22.54
CA GLY A 873 -26.92 -7.56 22.35
C GLY A 873 -25.93 -8.46 21.60
N PHE A 874 -24.87 -7.91 20.98
CA PHE A 874 -23.92 -8.65 20.15
C PHE A 874 -22.49 -8.51 20.69
N SER A 875 -22.17 -9.25 21.76
CA SER A 875 -20.78 -9.35 22.27
C SER A 875 -19.89 -10.27 21.42
N ALA A 876 -20.48 -11.12 20.60
CA ALA A 876 -19.79 -12.08 19.74
C ALA A 876 -20.44 -12.15 18.35
N PHE A 877 -19.70 -12.63 17.34
CA PHE A 877 -20.22 -12.72 15.98
C PHE A 877 -21.36 -13.75 15.86
N PRO A 878 -22.36 -13.52 14.97
CA PRO A 878 -23.42 -14.49 14.73
C PRO A 878 -22.88 -15.84 14.25
N ASP A 879 -23.50 -16.93 14.72
CA ASP A 879 -23.28 -18.34 14.36
C ASP A 879 -21.89 -18.95 14.65
N LEU A 880 -20.80 -18.17 14.59
CA LEU A 880 -19.43 -18.62 14.83
C LEU A 880 -18.85 -18.17 16.18
N ALA A 881 -19.57 -17.32 16.92
CA ALA A 881 -19.11 -16.70 18.16
C ALA A 881 -17.74 -15.97 17.99
N GLY A 882 -16.92 -15.93 19.04
CA GLY A 882 -15.72 -15.08 19.10
C GLY A 882 -16.08 -13.63 19.41
N ASN A 883 -15.37 -12.99 20.35
CA ASN A 883 -15.66 -11.62 20.78
C ASN A 883 -15.37 -10.62 19.65
N ILE A 884 -16.34 -9.78 19.32
CA ILE A 884 -16.25 -8.76 18.26
C ILE A 884 -15.17 -7.71 18.56
N CYS A 885 -15.00 -7.33 19.83
CA CYS A 885 -13.94 -6.40 20.26
C CYS A 885 -12.58 -7.10 20.49
N GLY A 886 -12.47 -8.39 20.15
CA GLY A 886 -11.31 -9.23 20.42
C GLY A 886 -11.05 -9.50 21.89
N THR A 887 -10.01 -10.29 22.15
CA THR A 887 -9.60 -10.68 23.50
C THR A 887 -8.08 -10.73 23.57
N PHE A 888 -7.48 -10.17 24.62
CA PHE A 888 -6.03 -10.22 24.85
C PHE A 888 -5.61 -11.61 25.33
N LEU A 889 -5.53 -12.56 24.40
CA LEU A 889 -5.04 -13.91 24.65
C LEU A 889 -3.51 -13.96 24.51
N PRO A 890 -2.78 -14.76 25.33
CA PRO A 890 -1.32 -14.88 25.23
C PRO A 890 -0.87 -15.48 23.89
N ILE A 891 -0.12 -14.71 23.11
CA ILE A 891 0.44 -15.09 21.81
C ILE A 891 1.65 -14.18 21.50
N GLN A 892 2.62 -14.64 20.71
CA GLN A 892 3.76 -13.82 20.28
C GLN A 892 3.26 -12.64 19.44
N GLU A 893 3.59 -11.43 19.85
CA GLU A 893 2.91 -10.22 19.35
C GLU A 893 3.15 -9.97 17.86
N ASN A 894 4.38 -10.24 17.39
CA ASN A 894 4.77 -10.18 15.97
C ASN A 894 4.05 -11.18 15.05
N LEU A 895 3.27 -12.14 15.57
CA LEU A 895 2.32 -12.91 14.74
C LEU A 895 1.13 -12.05 14.31
N THR A 896 0.77 -11.06 15.14
CA THR A 896 -0.55 -10.38 15.18
C THR A 896 -0.51 -8.88 14.87
N ILE A 897 0.68 -8.31 14.61
CA ILE A 897 0.89 -6.91 14.24
C ILE A 897 1.66 -6.74 12.93
#